data_AF-D0MYM7-F1
#
_entry.id   AF-D0MYM7-F1
#
_cell.length_a   1.000
_cell.length_b   1.000
_cell.length_c   1.000
_cell.angle_alpha   90.00
_cell.angle_beta   90.00
_cell.angle_gamma   90.00
#
_symmetry.space_group_name_H-M   'P 1'
#
loop_
_entity.id
_entity.type
_entity.pdbx_description
1 polymer ?
#
loop_
_entity_poly.entity_id
_entity_poly.type
_entity_poly.pdbx_seq_one_letter_code
_entity_poly.pdbx_strand_id
1 'polypeptide(L)'
;MAATVTSKPARGDEAEPAREKLPLKPQVVRIEVLGDEKVGKTSLICSLVSRHFSEKVPSVLLNVQIPAEESDENVIISITDTSSRVSDLMRVTNAAKRSDAILLVYDLTRPETFQRLRRWLDFIAKNKEIPVVLVANKVDINAVTPTTDGPYASQVRHLVNTYPFVVSEVECSAKNFTQVAQAFFLAQKAVLYPVAPLYNEKKRQLQPKCRKAIKRTFRLYNRDRSGILSREELNEYQYDCFGVRLLSAEIDTLMDYLSSVEPSGVAPDRSGLFVDGFIYLWWLFIDRNRPESGWQVLRSLGYNNDLHLEIPPERLQLPPFEDDQSAQLTTHAIEFLTNLFRQFDANKDNNLAENEIEDIFSICEDESAPWTTCSAISSPLLYERTLVDGKPTLSLAVWLACWGFVAQENPQKLLETLFYLGYNDKLFPAVEFLKSRSLTRKVARIERHVVSCYIFGSPESGKEHFLQTFVGGREPASVDEEQIILRAIGAVPDRDTTKYLFITEALSDDEIEMKADVLLLVLNPEDELSKIFVEELDKKLPPSIPRVVISYKPETRNEDVEVAIDGADESSPLVKEDPVDFAIDATLKQYPTSLKCYEAHCVKDEVAGVLVATALRPMRDPSRQAFGCPVGRQVWA
;
A
#
# COMPACT_ATOMS: atom_id res chain seq x y z
N MET A 1 -14.53 -41.73 -0.51
CA MET A 1 -14.46 -41.98 0.95
C MET A 1 -14.43 -40.63 1.63
N ALA A 2 -15.54 -40.26 2.26
CA ALA A 2 -15.74 -38.97 2.90
C ALA A 2 -14.96 -38.91 4.22
N ALA A 3 -14.11 -37.90 4.38
CA ALA A 3 -13.53 -37.54 5.67
C ALA A 3 -14.33 -36.35 6.21
N THR A 4 -15.13 -36.66 7.21
CA THR A 4 -16.06 -35.79 7.91
C THR A 4 -15.32 -34.61 8.56
N VAL A 5 -15.79 -33.40 8.27
CA VAL A 5 -15.47 -32.17 9.00
C VAL A 5 -15.94 -32.35 10.44
N THR A 6 -15.01 -32.55 11.37
CA THR A 6 -15.29 -32.55 12.80
C THR A 6 -15.47 -31.11 13.28
N SER A 7 -16.71 -30.78 13.64
CA SER A 7 -17.09 -29.62 14.44
C SER A 7 -16.22 -29.51 15.69
N LYS A 8 -15.59 -28.35 15.91
CA LYS A 8 -14.99 -28.00 17.21
C LYS A 8 -16.11 -27.86 18.27
N PRO A 9 -15.92 -28.37 19.49
CA PRO A 9 -16.92 -28.22 20.54
C PRO A 9 -16.87 -26.80 21.11
N ALA A 10 -18.03 -26.28 21.52
CA ALA A 10 -18.12 -25.13 22.42
C ALA A 10 -17.34 -25.46 23.71
N ARG A 11 -16.31 -24.66 24.01
CA ARG A 11 -15.48 -24.76 25.23
C ARG A 11 -15.72 -23.50 26.06
N GLY A 12 -16.14 -23.69 27.30
CA GLY A 12 -16.50 -22.63 28.25
C GLY A 12 -15.30 -22.01 28.96
N ASP A 13 -15.56 -20.82 29.52
CA ASP A 13 -15.08 -20.12 30.73
C ASP A 13 -13.69 -20.38 31.37
N GLU A 14 -12.79 -21.13 30.75
CA GLU A 14 -11.40 -21.27 31.22
C GLU A 14 -10.43 -20.56 30.27
N ALA A 15 -9.65 -19.63 30.83
CA ALA A 15 -8.60 -18.93 30.12
C ALA A 15 -7.54 -19.94 29.64
N GLU A 16 -7.37 -20.07 28.31
CA GLU A 16 -6.26 -20.83 27.73
C GLU A 16 -4.91 -20.20 28.15
N PRO A 17 -3.85 -21.02 28.35
CA PRO A 17 -2.55 -20.51 28.74
C PRO A 17 -2.01 -19.56 27.66
N ALA A 18 -1.46 -18.43 28.11
CA ALA A 18 -0.94 -17.39 27.24
C ALA A 18 0.11 -17.95 26.28
N ARG A 19 -0.06 -17.71 24.98
CA ARG A 19 0.99 -17.99 23.99
C ARG A 19 2.21 -17.13 24.30
N GLU A 20 3.42 -17.70 24.25
CA GLU A 20 4.65 -16.94 24.44
C GLU A 20 4.68 -15.73 23.50
N LYS A 21 5.00 -14.55 24.06
CA LYS A 21 5.21 -13.32 23.28
C LYS A 21 6.16 -13.65 22.14
N LEU A 22 5.81 -13.25 20.91
CA LEU A 22 6.72 -13.37 19.77
C LEU A 22 8.06 -12.74 20.18
N PRO A 23 9.16 -13.52 20.22
CA PRO A 23 10.43 -12.99 20.66
C PRO A 23 10.82 -11.86 19.71
N LEU A 24 11.11 -10.69 20.27
CA LEU A 24 11.88 -9.70 19.54
C LEU A 24 13.15 -10.42 19.06
N LYS A 25 13.51 -10.29 17.78
CA LYS A 25 14.83 -10.75 17.31
C LYS A 25 15.86 -10.25 18.33
N PRO A 26 16.81 -11.07 18.80
CA PRO A 26 17.70 -10.69 19.88
C PRO A 26 18.39 -9.36 19.55
N GLN A 27 17.91 -8.32 20.21
CA GLN A 27 18.29 -6.94 19.95
C GLN A 27 19.34 -6.58 21.00
N VAL A 28 20.38 -5.86 20.59
CA VAL A 28 21.32 -5.25 21.52
C VAL A 28 20.87 -3.81 21.74
N VAL A 29 20.52 -3.46 22.98
CA VAL A 29 20.20 -2.09 23.37
C VAL A 29 21.45 -1.45 23.99
N ARG A 30 21.98 -0.42 23.35
CA ARG A 30 23.19 0.29 23.82
C ARG A 30 22.80 1.53 24.61
N ILE A 31 23.10 1.51 25.91
CA ILE A 31 22.83 2.61 26.84
C ILE A 31 24.14 3.28 27.20
N GLU A 32 24.24 4.58 27.01
CA GLU A 32 25.38 5.37 27.45
C GLU A 32 25.04 6.21 28.67
N VAL A 33 25.91 6.18 29.67
CA VAL A 33 25.73 6.96 30.90
C VAL A 33 26.57 8.23 30.78
N LEU A 34 25.91 9.39 30.68
CA LEU A 34 26.49 10.71 30.51
C LEU A 34 26.27 11.61 31.73
N GLY A 35 27.11 12.63 31.88
CA GLY A 35 26.99 13.62 32.95
C GLY A 35 28.33 14.13 33.48
N ASP A 36 28.26 15.13 34.35
CA ASP A 36 29.43 15.80 34.94
C ASP A 36 30.28 14.87 35.82
N GLU A 37 31.47 15.33 36.19
CA GLU A 37 32.36 14.58 37.07
C GLU A 37 31.71 14.37 38.46
N LYS A 38 31.91 13.19 39.06
CA LYS A 38 31.46 12.83 40.42
C LYS A 38 29.94 12.84 40.66
N VAL A 39 29.12 12.83 39.60
CA VAL A 39 27.65 12.68 39.70
C VAL A 39 27.21 11.25 40.02
N GLY A 40 28.12 10.26 39.93
CA GLY A 40 27.87 8.87 40.32
C GLY A 40 27.51 7.92 39.17
N LYS A 41 27.93 8.22 37.93
CA LYS A 41 27.73 7.36 36.74
C LYS A 41 28.21 5.92 36.96
N THR A 42 29.50 5.78 37.29
CA THR A 42 30.13 4.49 37.54
C THR A 42 29.48 3.76 38.71
N SER A 43 29.13 4.48 39.78
CA SER A 43 28.44 3.89 40.94
C SER A 43 27.05 3.35 40.56
N LEU A 44 26.28 4.05 39.72
CA LEU A 44 24.98 3.55 39.24
C LEU A 44 25.13 2.23 38.46
N ILE A 45 26.12 2.15 37.57
CA ILE A 45 26.40 0.94 36.78
C ILE A 45 26.86 -0.21 37.69
N CYS A 46 27.81 0.03 38.59
CA CYS A 46 28.25 -0.97 39.55
C CYS A 46 27.11 -1.48 40.43
N SER A 47 26.27 -0.57 40.93
CA SER A 47 25.11 -0.92 41.75
C SER A 47 24.10 -1.75 40.96
N LEU A 48 23.85 -1.45 39.69
CA LEU A 48 22.98 -2.25 38.82
C LEU A 48 23.46 -3.71 38.71
N VAL A 49 24.75 -3.91 38.43
CA VAL A 49 25.32 -5.24 38.20
C VAL A 49 25.51 -6.03 39.49
N SER A 50 26.07 -5.41 40.52
CA SER A 50 26.47 -6.11 41.75
C SER A 50 25.40 -6.12 42.84
N ARG A 51 24.34 -5.31 42.70
CA ARG A 51 23.34 -5.01 43.74
C ARG A 51 23.95 -4.53 45.07
N HIS A 52 25.19 -4.07 45.04
CA HIS A 52 25.93 -3.59 46.21
C HIS A 52 26.65 -2.28 45.90
N PHE A 53 26.67 -1.36 46.85
CA PHE A 53 27.37 -0.09 46.70
C PHE A 53 28.83 -0.22 47.15
N SER A 54 29.76 0.19 46.28
CA SER A 54 31.17 0.32 46.64
C SER A 54 31.56 1.79 46.75
N GLU A 55 32.23 2.15 47.86
CA GLU A 55 32.83 3.48 48.03
C GLU A 55 34.02 3.72 47.09
N LYS A 56 34.63 2.63 46.60
CA LYS A 56 35.76 2.68 45.68
C LYS A 56 35.35 2.09 44.33
N VAL A 57 35.17 2.97 43.36
CA VAL A 57 34.89 2.63 41.96
C VAL A 57 36.00 3.20 41.05
N PRO A 58 36.32 2.55 39.92
CA PRO A 58 37.24 3.12 38.94
C PRO A 58 36.70 4.43 38.36
N SER A 59 37.54 5.22 37.68
CA SER A 59 37.10 6.49 37.08
C SER A 59 36.13 6.31 35.91
N VAL A 60 36.28 5.22 35.16
CA VAL A 60 35.43 4.80 34.04
C VAL A 60 35.46 3.27 34.00
N LEU A 61 34.30 2.61 33.86
CA LEU A 61 34.22 1.16 33.67
C LEU A 61 34.47 0.75 32.21
N LEU A 62 34.93 -0.50 32.03
CA LEU A 62 34.84 -1.17 30.74
C LEU A 62 33.36 -1.41 30.40
N ASN A 63 33.06 -1.56 29.10
CA ASN A 63 31.70 -1.82 28.63
C ASN A 63 31.11 -3.05 29.36
N VAL A 64 29.95 -2.85 29.97
CA VAL A 64 29.21 -3.87 30.72
C VAL A 64 28.12 -4.43 29.81
N GLN A 65 27.99 -5.75 29.75
CA GLN A 65 26.90 -6.42 29.04
C GLN A 65 26.05 -7.21 30.02
N ILE A 66 24.73 -6.98 29.98
CA ILE A 66 23.72 -7.77 30.68
C ILE A 66 23.14 -8.75 29.65
N PRO A 67 23.23 -10.07 29.89
CA PRO A 67 22.66 -11.09 29.00
C PRO A 67 21.15 -10.96 28.84
N ALA A 68 20.61 -11.50 27.75
CA ALA A 68 19.19 -11.41 27.44
C ALA A 68 18.31 -12.14 28.47
N GLU A 69 18.81 -13.26 29.02
CA GLU A 69 18.11 -14.09 30.01
C GLU A 69 17.87 -13.37 31.34
N GLU A 70 18.68 -12.35 31.64
CA GLU A 70 18.55 -11.52 32.84
C GLU A 70 17.65 -10.29 32.60
N SER A 71 17.15 -10.08 31.39
CA SER A 71 16.29 -8.95 31.01
C SER A 71 14.85 -9.38 30.82
N ASP A 72 13.90 -8.57 31.31
CA ASP A 72 12.45 -8.84 31.19
C ASP A 72 11.94 -8.85 29.73
N GLU A 73 12.68 -8.20 28.82
CA GLU A 73 12.35 -8.05 27.40
C GLU A 73 13.15 -9.00 26.49
N ASN A 74 13.97 -9.89 27.07
CA ASN A 74 14.83 -10.84 26.37
C ASN A 74 15.77 -10.19 25.32
N VAL A 75 16.43 -9.09 25.71
CA VAL A 75 17.38 -8.32 24.89
C VAL A 75 18.70 -8.10 25.62
N ILE A 76 19.80 -8.04 24.87
CA ILE A 76 21.13 -7.79 25.45
C ILE A 76 21.26 -6.30 25.74
N ILE A 77 21.61 -5.92 26.97
CA ILE A 77 21.84 -4.51 27.33
C ILE A 77 23.35 -4.27 27.39
N SER A 78 23.87 -3.35 26.57
CA SER A 78 25.27 -2.92 26.60
C SER A 78 25.37 -1.53 27.18
N ILE A 79 26.04 -1.40 28.31
CA ILE A 79 26.16 -0.15 29.07
C ILE A 79 27.58 0.41 28.90
N THR A 80 27.66 1.65 28.42
CA THR A 80 28.93 2.38 28.27
C THR A 80 29.04 3.46 29.35
N ASP A 81 30.03 3.31 30.23
CA ASP A 81 30.42 4.37 31.17
C ASP A 81 31.31 5.40 30.47
N THR A 82 31.10 6.69 30.75
CA THR A 82 31.80 7.77 30.06
C THR A 82 32.65 8.62 30.99
N SER A 83 33.81 9.03 30.48
CA SER A 83 34.67 10.02 31.13
C SER A 83 34.06 11.41 31.02
N SER A 84 34.12 12.19 32.10
CA SER A 84 33.76 13.62 32.08
C SER A 84 34.95 14.52 31.70
N ARG A 85 36.11 13.97 31.35
CA ARG A 85 37.31 14.74 30.98
C ARG A 85 37.16 15.33 29.58
N VAL A 86 37.58 16.58 29.42
CA VAL A 86 37.55 17.28 28.12
C VAL A 86 38.39 16.56 27.06
N SER A 87 39.50 15.92 27.45
CA SER A 87 40.35 15.14 26.54
C SER A 87 39.65 13.91 25.94
N ASP A 88 38.60 13.39 26.59
CA ASP A 88 37.88 12.19 26.16
C ASP A 88 36.63 12.53 25.31
N LEU A 89 36.40 13.82 25.01
CA LEU A 89 35.19 14.27 24.32
C LEU A 89 34.95 13.55 22.98
N MET A 90 35.99 13.27 22.19
CA MET A 90 35.86 12.49 20.96
C MET A 90 35.35 11.06 21.21
N ARG A 91 35.77 10.41 22.31
CA ARG A 91 35.32 9.06 22.67
C ARG A 91 33.86 9.08 23.09
N VAL A 92 33.47 10.09 23.86
CA VAL A 92 32.08 10.35 24.25
C VAL A 92 31.20 10.59 23.02
N THR A 93 31.62 11.44 22.08
CA THR A 93 30.89 11.66 20.83
C THR A 93 30.72 10.38 20.01
N ASN A 94 31.76 9.55 19.92
CA ASN A 94 31.70 8.29 19.19
C ASN A 94 30.80 7.26 19.89
N ALA A 95 30.77 7.24 21.21
CA ALA A 95 29.82 6.44 21.98
C ALA A 95 28.39 6.91 21.70
N ALA A 96 28.10 8.22 21.83
CA ALA A 96 26.77 8.79 21.62
C ALA A 96 26.18 8.48 20.24
N LYS A 97 27.01 8.48 19.19
CA LYS A 97 26.59 8.10 17.84
C LYS A 97 26.17 6.62 17.72
N ARG A 98 26.79 5.73 18.51
CA ARG A 98 26.54 4.28 18.50
C ARG A 98 25.46 3.86 19.50
N SER A 99 25.15 4.70 20.48
CA SER A 99 24.15 4.48 21.52
C SER A 99 22.73 4.55 20.96
N ASP A 100 21.84 3.81 21.60
CA ASP A 100 20.40 3.77 21.30
C ASP A 100 19.59 4.56 22.34
N ALA A 101 20.11 4.68 23.56
CA ALA A 101 19.59 5.57 24.60
C ALA A 101 20.72 6.17 25.46
N ILE A 102 20.40 7.25 26.16
CA ILE A 102 21.32 7.94 27.08
C ILE A 102 20.67 8.05 28.47
N LEU A 103 21.43 7.70 29.50
CA LEU A 103 21.15 8.10 30.89
C LEU A 103 21.96 9.35 31.20
N LEU A 104 21.29 10.49 31.32
CA LEU A 104 21.95 11.74 31.65
C LEU A 104 21.84 12.01 33.16
N VAL A 105 22.95 11.79 33.86
CA VAL A 105 23.03 11.79 35.32
C VAL A 105 23.50 13.15 35.84
N TYR A 106 22.79 13.67 36.83
CA TYR A 106 23.20 14.83 37.61
C TYR A 106 23.05 14.53 39.11
N ASP A 107 23.59 15.43 39.94
CA ASP A 107 23.75 15.23 41.37
C ASP A 107 22.83 16.19 42.14
N LEU A 108 21.87 15.64 42.88
CA LEU A 108 20.90 16.41 43.67
C LEU A 108 21.56 17.23 44.79
N THR A 109 22.78 16.90 45.20
CA THR A 109 23.54 17.65 46.21
C THR A 109 24.30 18.84 45.62
N ARG A 110 24.38 18.94 44.28
CA ARG A 110 25.19 19.92 43.54
C ARG A 110 24.37 20.59 42.43
N PRO A 111 23.69 21.73 42.72
CA PRO A 111 22.83 22.43 41.78
C PRO A 111 23.50 22.84 40.46
N GLU A 112 24.81 23.07 40.46
CA GLU A 112 25.57 23.40 39.25
C GLU A 112 25.57 22.28 38.21
N THR A 113 25.41 21.02 38.64
CA THR A 113 25.35 19.87 37.73
C THR A 113 24.04 19.84 36.95
N PHE A 114 22.93 20.27 37.58
CA PHE A 114 21.63 20.43 36.93
C PHE A 114 21.66 21.56 35.90
N GLN A 115 22.24 22.72 36.24
CA GLN A 115 22.34 23.86 35.31
C GLN A 115 23.12 23.51 34.03
N ARG A 116 24.08 22.59 34.12
CA ARG A 116 24.89 22.12 32.98
C ARG A 116 24.23 21.02 32.15
N LEU A 117 23.07 20.49 32.56
CA LEU A 117 22.32 19.53 31.74
C LEU A 117 22.03 20.08 30.35
N ARG A 118 21.71 21.38 30.24
CA ARG A 118 21.44 22.03 28.96
C ARG A 118 22.59 21.87 27.97
N ARG A 119 23.85 21.97 28.43
CA ARG A 119 25.03 21.74 27.59
C ARG A 119 25.08 20.31 27.05
N TRP A 120 24.74 19.32 27.88
CA TRP A 120 24.71 17.92 27.48
C TRP A 120 23.54 17.64 26.53
N LEU A 121 22.36 18.20 26.77
CA LEU A 121 21.20 18.09 25.90
C LEU A 121 21.47 18.74 24.52
N ASP A 122 22.08 19.93 24.48
CA ASP A 122 22.52 20.57 23.23
C ASP A 122 23.58 19.74 22.50
N PHE A 123 24.46 19.06 23.23
CA PHE A 123 25.44 18.14 22.65
C PHE A 123 24.76 16.92 22.02
N ILE A 124 23.75 16.34 22.68
CA ILE A 124 23.00 15.20 22.17
C ILE A 124 22.23 15.61 20.91
N ALA A 125 21.50 16.73 20.97
CA ALA A 125 20.74 17.28 19.83
C ALA A 125 21.62 17.52 18.60
N LYS A 126 22.87 17.96 18.77
CA LYS A 126 23.82 18.20 17.67
C LYS A 126 24.39 16.92 17.05
N ASN A 127 24.38 15.80 17.77
CA ASN A 127 25.05 14.56 17.32
C ASN A 127 24.06 13.50 16.85
N LYS A 128 23.09 13.13 17.69
CA LYS A 128 22.08 12.12 17.41
C LYS A 128 20.96 12.27 18.44
N GLU A 129 19.76 12.65 17.99
CA GLU A 129 18.58 12.71 18.85
C GLU A 129 18.09 11.30 19.15
N ILE A 130 18.52 10.75 20.29
CA ILE A 130 18.07 9.46 20.85
C ILE A 130 17.39 9.67 22.19
N PRO A 131 16.55 8.73 22.66
CA PRO A 131 15.88 8.83 23.94
C PRO A 131 16.86 9.09 25.11
N VAL A 132 16.54 10.10 25.91
CA VAL A 132 17.28 10.49 27.12
C VAL A 132 16.42 10.30 28.34
N VAL A 133 16.93 9.58 29.34
CA VAL A 133 16.35 9.54 30.69
C VAL A 133 17.22 10.41 31.59
N LEU A 134 16.61 11.41 32.22
CA LEU A 134 17.26 12.23 33.23
C LEU A 134 17.32 11.46 34.55
N VAL A 135 18.51 11.41 35.15
CA VAL A 135 18.73 10.68 36.40
C VAL A 135 19.21 11.64 37.49
N ALA A 136 18.34 11.90 38.45
CA ALA A 136 18.62 12.70 39.64
C ALA A 136 19.27 11.80 40.70
N ASN A 137 20.59 11.76 40.77
CA ASN A 137 21.28 10.83 41.66
C ASN A 137 21.56 11.43 43.04
N LYS A 138 21.82 10.54 44.02
CA LYS A 138 22.14 10.84 45.44
C LYS A 138 20.96 11.38 46.24
N VAL A 139 19.75 10.90 45.95
CA VAL A 139 18.54 11.24 46.73
C VAL A 139 18.69 10.84 48.21
N ASP A 140 19.57 9.89 48.54
CA ASP A 140 19.88 9.47 49.91
C ASP A 140 20.59 10.55 50.76
N ILE A 141 21.22 11.54 50.13
CA ILE A 141 22.02 12.55 50.83
C ILE A 141 21.19 13.82 51.11
N ASN A 142 20.03 13.99 50.47
CA ASN A 142 19.15 15.15 50.63
C ASN A 142 17.68 14.72 50.84
N ALA A 143 17.29 14.51 52.09
CA ALA A 143 15.88 14.30 52.49
C ALA A 143 15.09 15.62 52.66
N VAL A 144 15.41 16.65 51.86
CA VAL A 144 14.48 17.76 51.62
C VAL A 144 13.93 17.52 50.23
N THR A 145 12.83 16.79 50.16
CA THR A 145 12.05 16.66 48.95
C THR A 145 11.79 18.08 48.40
N PRO A 146 12.26 18.42 47.19
CA PRO A 146 11.59 19.49 46.48
C PRO A 146 10.15 19.01 46.35
N THR A 147 9.20 19.72 46.96
CA THR A 147 7.79 19.46 46.73
C THR A 147 7.57 19.37 45.21
N THR A 148 6.68 18.48 44.79
CA THR A 148 6.34 18.22 43.39
C THR A 148 5.89 19.47 42.62
N ASP A 149 5.64 20.57 43.34
CA ASP A 149 5.23 21.89 42.86
C ASP A 149 6.28 23.01 43.09
N GLY A 150 7.54 22.64 43.37
CA GLY A 150 8.64 23.58 43.58
C GLY A 150 9.26 24.15 42.30
N PRO A 151 10.13 25.17 42.41
CA PRO A 151 10.87 25.77 41.28
C PRO A 151 11.77 24.76 40.55
N TYR A 152 12.02 23.60 41.15
CA TYR A 152 12.77 22.50 40.55
C TYR A 152 11.95 21.75 39.48
N ALA A 153 10.72 21.34 39.83
CA ALA A 153 9.83 20.62 38.92
C ALA A 153 9.47 21.48 37.68
N SER A 154 9.34 22.79 37.84
CA SER A 154 9.12 23.70 36.70
C SER A 154 10.32 23.79 35.77
N GLN A 155 11.55 23.74 36.28
CA GLN A 155 12.77 23.72 35.47
C GLN A 155 12.93 22.41 34.71
N VAL A 156 12.63 21.26 35.32
CA VAL A 156 12.65 19.97 34.60
C VAL A 156 11.58 19.94 33.51
N ARG A 157 10.35 20.35 33.83
CA ARG A 157 9.28 20.49 32.81
C ARG A 157 9.71 21.39 31.65
N HIS A 158 10.42 22.48 31.93
CA HIS A 158 10.97 23.34 30.89
C HIS A 158 12.00 22.64 30.01
N LEU A 159 12.90 21.83 30.59
CA LEU A 159 13.87 21.03 29.84
C LEU A 159 13.17 19.99 28.96
N VAL A 160 12.21 19.24 29.49
CA VAL A 160 11.44 18.24 28.74
C VAL A 160 10.69 18.89 27.56
N ASN A 161 10.05 20.04 27.79
CA ASN A 161 9.36 20.78 26.72
C ASN A 161 10.30 21.33 25.65
N THR A 162 11.54 21.66 26.03
CA THR A 162 12.56 22.20 25.10
C THR A 162 13.24 21.09 24.30
N TYR A 163 13.43 19.90 24.90
CA TYR A 163 14.12 18.76 24.31
C TYR A 163 13.19 17.53 24.28
N PRO A 164 12.39 17.34 23.21
CA PRO A 164 11.39 16.27 23.13
C PRO A 164 11.94 14.84 23.19
N PHE A 165 13.24 14.65 22.95
CA PHE A 165 13.91 13.37 23.12
C PHE A 165 14.18 13.00 24.59
N VAL A 166 13.93 13.91 25.54
CA VAL A 166 13.91 13.60 26.97
C VAL A 166 12.58 12.93 27.31
N VAL A 167 12.64 11.62 27.56
CA VAL A 167 11.43 10.77 27.69
C VAL A 167 10.97 10.58 29.13
N SER A 168 11.88 10.72 30.10
CA SER A 168 11.56 10.48 31.50
C SER A 168 12.59 11.11 32.44
N GLU A 169 12.20 11.27 33.70
CA GLU A 169 13.05 11.66 34.81
C GLU A 169 12.89 10.63 35.94
N VAL A 170 14.00 10.25 36.57
CA VAL A 170 14.05 9.27 37.65
C VAL A 170 14.97 9.76 38.77
N GLU A 171 14.49 9.69 40.01
CA GLU A 171 15.29 9.99 41.20
C GLU A 171 15.94 8.70 41.73
N CYS A 172 17.27 8.67 41.75
CA CYS A 172 18.04 7.48 42.06
C CYS A 172 18.94 7.67 43.30
N SER A 173 19.18 6.56 43.99
CA SER A 173 20.32 6.43 44.91
C SER A 173 21.14 5.21 44.52
N ALA A 174 22.33 5.44 43.99
CA ALA A 174 23.30 4.35 43.78
C ALA A 174 23.67 3.64 45.10
N LYS A 175 23.65 4.37 46.23
CA LYS A 175 24.02 3.86 47.55
C LYS A 175 22.97 2.91 48.12
N ASN A 176 21.70 3.31 48.06
CA ASN A 176 20.59 2.56 48.61
C ASN A 176 19.89 1.65 47.57
N PHE A 177 20.40 1.64 46.34
CA PHE A 177 19.80 0.95 45.19
C PHE A 177 18.37 1.44 44.85
N THR A 178 18.01 2.66 45.26
CA THR A 178 16.69 3.24 44.99
C THR A 178 16.56 3.58 43.51
N GLN A 179 15.55 2.98 42.84
CA GLN A 179 15.17 3.21 41.43
C GLN A 179 16.30 3.05 40.38
N VAL A 180 17.45 2.47 40.75
CA VAL A 180 18.57 2.26 39.82
C VAL A 180 18.12 1.36 38.66
N ALA A 181 17.53 0.20 38.95
CA ALA A 181 16.99 -0.70 37.93
C ALA A 181 15.92 -0.01 37.05
N GLN A 182 15.06 0.81 37.67
CA GLN A 182 14.00 1.55 36.96
C GLN A 182 14.56 2.52 35.91
N ALA A 183 15.66 3.21 36.20
CA ALA A 183 16.28 4.15 35.25
C ALA A 183 16.77 3.43 33.98
N PHE A 184 17.46 2.31 34.14
CA PHE A 184 17.93 1.50 33.00
C PHE A 184 16.76 0.84 32.26
N PHE A 185 15.75 0.36 32.99
CA PHE A 185 14.53 -0.20 32.40
C PHE A 185 13.77 0.84 31.56
N LEU A 186 13.64 2.09 32.02
CA LEU A 186 12.97 3.15 31.24
C LEU A 186 13.75 3.52 29.97
N ALA A 187 15.09 3.54 30.03
CA ALA A 187 15.91 3.75 28.85
C ALA A 187 15.75 2.61 27.85
N GLN A 188 15.75 1.36 28.31
CA GLN A 188 15.46 0.18 27.49
C GLN A 188 14.08 0.27 26.86
N LYS A 189 13.04 0.54 27.66
CA LYS A 189 11.65 0.68 27.21
C LYS A 189 11.50 1.75 26.15
N ALA A 190 12.18 2.89 26.28
CA ALA A 190 12.11 3.98 25.32
C ALA A 190 12.71 3.63 23.94
N VAL A 191 13.70 2.73 23.90
CA VAL A 191 14.28 2.20 22.65
C VAL A 191 13.37 1.14 22.04
N LEU A 192 12.86 0.23 22.87
CA LEU A 192 12.02 -0.86 22.42
C LEU A 192 10.62 -0.41 22.03
N TYR A 193 10.10 0.66 22.62
CA TYR A 193 8.70 1.08 22.44
C TYR A 193 8.62 2.60 22.22
N PRO A 194 9.20 3.12 21.12
CA PRO A 194 9.26 4.56 20.89
C PRO A 194 7.85 5.13 20.71
N VAL A 195 7.52 6.19 21.46
CA VAL A 195 6.19 6.83 21.43
C VAL A 195 6.06 7.81 20.26
N ALA A 196 7.16 8.47 19.87
CA ALA A 196 7.15 9.53 18.86
C ALA A 196 6.56 9.12 17.48
N PRO A 197 6.83 7.91 16.95
CA PRO A 197 6.18 7.44 15.73
C PRO A 197 4.67 7.21 15.89
N LEU A 198 4.21 6.89 17.10
CA LEU A 198 2.82 6.55 17.38
C LEU A 198 1.97 7.80 17.64
N TYR A 199 2.50 8.75 18.41
CA TYR A 199 1.73 9.85 18.98
C TYR A 199 2.49 11.17 19.00
N ASN A 200 1.77 12.24 18.64
CA ASN A 200 2.26 13.61 18.72
C ASN A 200 1.74 14.26 20.00
N GLU A 201 2.61 14.41 21.00
CA GLU A 201 2.26 15.00 22.29
C GLU A 201 1.80 16.47 22.17
N LYS A 202 2.42 17.26 21.29
CA LYS A 202 2.08 18.68 21.08
C LYS A 202 0.68 18.85 20.50
N LYS A 203 0.30 18.00 19.54
CA LYS A 203 -1.04 18.01 18.91
C LYS A 203 -2.07 17.18 19.67
N ARG A 204 -1.62 16.42 20.68
CA ARG A 204 -2.39 15.41 21.41
C ARG A 204 -3.12 14.40 20.51
N GLN A 205 -2.48 13.95 19.43
CA GLN A 205 -3.10 13.11 18.40
C GLN A 205 -2.15 12.00 17.93
N LEU A 206 -2.73 10.85 17.57
CA LEU A 206 -2.01 9.78 16.87
C LEU A 206 -1.44 10.28 15.54
N GLN A 207 -0.22 9.89 15.23
CA GLN A 207 0.45 10.24 13.98
C GLN A 207 -0.27 9.61 12.77
N PRO A 208 -0.24 10.21 11.58
CA PRO A 208 -0.92 9.68 10.40
C PRO A 208 -0.50 8.25 10.04
N LYS A 209 0.81 7.95 10.04
CA LYS A 209 1.33 6.60 9.79
C LYS A 209 0.81 5.57 10.81
N CYS A 210 0.70 5.97 12.07
CA CYS A 210 0.15 5.12 13.14
C CYS A 210 -1.34 4.84 12.89
N ARG A 211 -2.14 5.88 12.59
CA ARG A 211 -3.56 5.72 12.22
C ARG A 211 -3.75 4.79 11.03
N LYS A 212 -2.90 4.89 10.00
CA LYS A 212 -2.90 4.01 8.83
C LYS A 212 -2.62 2.55 9.20
N ALA A 213 -1.62 2.29 10.04
CA ALA A 213 -1.33 0.94 10.55
C ALA A 213 -2.49 0.37 11.39
N ILE A 214 -3.14 1.21 12.21
CA ILE A 214 -4.33 0.82 12.99
C ILE A 214 -5.50 0.48 12.06
N LYS A 215 -5.78 1.32 11.05
CA LYS A 215 -6.82 1.04 10.04
C LYS A 215 -6.57 -0.27 9.30
N ARG A 216 -5.31 -0.53 8.90
CA ARG A 216 -4.95 -1.82 8.29
C ARG A 216 -5.20 -2.98 9.24
N THR A 217 -4.78 -2.85 10.49
CA THR A 217 -5.01 -3.86 11.53
C THR A 217 -6.50 -4.17 11.65
N PHE A 218 -7.34 -3.15 11.78
CA PHE A 218 -8.79 -3.31 11.84
C PHE A 218 -9.33 -4.10 10.63
N ARG A 219 -8.93 -3.72 9.40
CA ARG A 219 -9.38 -4.39 8.17
C ARG A 219 -8.93 -5.85 8.05
N LEU A 220 -7.76 -6.19 8.58
CA LEU A 220 -7.26 -7.56 8.54
C LEU A 220 -8.04 -8.49 9.48
N TYR A 221 -8.52 -7.97 10.61
CA TYR A 221 -9.28 -8.75 11.59
C TYR A 221 -10.79 -8.68 11.39
N ASN A 222 -11.30 -7.66 10.68
CA ASN A 222 -12.69 -7.64 10.23
C ASN A 222 -12.87 -8.58 9.02
N ARG A 223 -12.86 -9.89 9.30
CA ARG A 223 -12.91 -11.00 8.33
C ARG A 223 -14.25 -11.07 7.63
N ASP A 224 -15.34 -10.82 8.35
CA ASP A 224 -16.68 -10.74 7.78
C ASP A 224 -16.92 -9.45 7.00
N ARG A 225 -16.01 -8.48 7.16
CA ARG A 225 -15.95 -7.24 6.40
C ARG A 225 -17.18 -6.35 6.60
N SER A 226 -17.90 -6.54 7.71
CA SER A 226 -19.11 -5.79 8.08
C SER A 226 -18.85 -4.32 8.42
N GLY A 227 -17.59 -3.90 8.53
CA GLY A 227 -17.22 -2.58 9.06
C GLY A 227 -17.29 -2.49 10.59
N ILE A 228 -17.67 -3.58 11.26
CA ILE A 228 -17.73 -3.73 12.71
C ILE A 228 -16.83 -4.90 13.09
N LEU A 229 -15.82 -4.64 13.92
CA LEU A 229 -15.04 -5.70 14.54
C LEU A 229 -15.92 -6.37 15.61
N SER A 230 -16.50 -7.51 15.26
CA SER A 230 -17.40 -8.27 16.13
C SER A 230 -16.69 -8.72 17.41
N ARG A 231 -17.45 -9.15 18.43
CA ARG A 231 -16.88 -9.68 19.68
C ARG A 231 -15.95 -10.86 19.41
N GLU A 232 -16.32 -11.73 18.48
CA GLU A 232 -15.54 -12.89 18.06
C GLU A 232 -14.23 -12.46 17.39
N GLU A 233 -14.30 -11.55 16.41
CA GLU A 233 -13.13 -11.03 15.70
C GLU A 233 -12.20 -10.23 16.62
N LEU A 234 -12.75 -9.47 17.57
CA LEU A 234 -11.99 -8.77 18.61
C LEU A 234 -11.23 -9.77 19.50
N ASN A 235 -11.85 -10.90 19.82
CA ASN A 235 -11.21 -11.96 20.59
C ASN A 235 -10.13 -12.71 19.79
N GLU A 236 -10.32 -12.89 18.47
CA GLU A 236 -9.28 -13.39 17.58
C GLU A 236 -8.10 -12.42 17.50
N TYR A 237 -8.37 -11.12 17.33
CA TYR A 237 -7.37 -10.06 17.41
C TYR A 237 -6.58 -10.10 18.73
N GLN A 238 -7.28 -10.23 19.86
CA GLN A 238 -6.64 -10.30 21.16
C GLN A 238 -5.74 -11.55 21.26
N TYR A 239 -6.23 -12.70 20.81
CA TYR A 239 -5.48 -13.94 20.87
C TYR A 239 -4.25 -13.93 19.95
N ASP A 240 -4.40 -13.45 18.72
CA ASP A 240 -3.32 -13.44 17.75
C ASP A 240 -2.23 -12.42 18.12
N CYS A 241 -2.59 -11.27 18.70
CA CYS A 241 -1.63 -10.24 19.10
C CYS A 241 -1.05 -10.44 20.50
N PHE A 242 -1.86 -10.88 21.47
CA PHE A 242 -1.49 -10.94 22.90
C PHE A 242 -1.43 -12.34 23.48
N GLY A 243 -1.86 -13.37 22.74
CA GLY A 243 -1.84 -14.75 23.19
C GLY A 243 -2.93 -15.10 24.21
N VAL A 244 -3.86 -14.20 24.48
CA VAL A 244 -4.91 -14.35 25.51
C VAL A 244 -6.26 -14.02 24.88
N ARG A 245 -7.34 -14.69 25.29
CA ARG A 245 -8.72 -14.31 24.93
C ARG A 245 -9.38 -13.58 26.08
N LEU A 246 -10.20 -12.59 25.79
CA LEU A 246 -11.00 -11.89 26.78
C LEU A 246 -12.25 -12.70 27.11
N LEU A 247 -12.60 -12.70 28.39
CA LEU A 247 -13.89 -13.21 28.85
C LEU A 247 -15.01 -12.28 28.38
N SER A 248 -16.21 -12.83 28.18
CA SER A 248 -17.37 -12.03 27.73
C SER A 248 -17.65 -10.84 28.65
N ALA A 249 -17.51 -11.01 29.97
CA ALA A 249 -17.70 -9.94 30.95
C ALA A 249 -16.65 -8.81 30.83
N GLU A 250 -15.42 -9.13 30.43
CA GLU A 250 -14.36 -8.14 30.19
C GLU A 250 -14.66 -7.34 28.92
N ILE A 251 -15.16 -8.01 27.88
CA ILE A 251 -15.63 -7.35 26.65
C ILE A 251 -16.82 -6.46 26.96
N ASP A 252 -17.79 -6.91 27.74
CA ASP A 252 -18.94 -6.08 28.12
C ASP A 252 -18.49 -4.81 28.86
N THR A 253 -17.54 -4.95 29.80
CA THR A 253 -16.94 -3.81 30.51
C THR A 253 -16.23 -2.85 29.56
N LEU A 254 -15.51 -3.38 28.56
CA LEU A 254 -14.85 -2.59 27.52
C LEU A 254 -15.87 -1.81 26.67
N MET A 255 -16.94 -2.49 26.24
CA MET A 255 -18.00 -1.90 25.43
C MET A 255 -18.77 -0.83 26.20
N ASP A 256 -19.07 -1.06 27.49
CA ASP A 256 -19.70 -0.09 28.38
C ASP A 256 -18.83 1.16 28.53
N TYR A 257 -17.54 0.97 28.79
CA TYR A 257 -16.59 2.06 28.91
C TYR A 257 -16.51 2.86 27.61
N LEU A 258 -16.29 2.20 26.47
CA LEU A 258 -16.17 2.86 25.17
C LEU A 258 -17.46 3.59 24.77
N SER A 259 -18.62 2.98 25.02
CA SER A 259 -19.91 3.63 24.76
C SER A 259 -20.11 4.92 25.57
N SER A 260 -19.43 5.06 26.72
CA SER A 260 -19.52 6.28 27.54
C SER A 260 -18.57 7.39 27.10
N VAL A 261 -17.43 7.05 26.47
CA VAL A 261 -16.38 8.02 26.10
C VAL A 261 -16.32 8.31 24.60
N GLU A 262 -16.62 7.32 23.76
CA GLU A 262 -16.61 7.39 22.30
C GLU A 262 -17.85 6.66 21.74
N PRO A 263 -19.05 7.23 21.86
CA PRO A 263 -20.30 6.56 21.49
C PRO A 263 -20.36 6.18 20.00
N SER A 264 -19.73 6.96 19.12
CA SER A 264 -19.58 6.68 17.69
C SER A 264 -18.74 5.45 17.38
N GLY A 265 -17.90 5.02 18.34
CA GLY A 265 -16.95 3.93 18.15
C GLY A 265 -17.51 2.54 18.44
N VAL A 266 -18.71 2.43 19.02
CA VAL A 266 -19.32 1.15 19.41
C VAL A 266 -20.63 0.96 18.66
N ALA A 267 -20.90 -0.27 18.21
CA ALA A 267 -22.19 -0.59 17.59
C ALA A 267 -23.35 -0.30 18.59
N PRO A 268 -24.51 0.22 18.16
CA PRO A 268 -25.60 0.57 19.08
C PRO A 268 -26.12 -0.60 19.93
N ASP A 269 -26.04 -1.81 19.39
CA ASP A 269 -26.38 -3.07 20.05
C ASP A 269 -25.21 -3.69 20.85
N ARG A 270 -24.04 -3.03 20.86
CA ARG A 270 -22.80 -3.48 21.50
C ARG A 270 -22.30 -4.82 20.96
N SER A 271 -22.62 -5.12 19.70
CA SER A 271 -22.15 -6.31 18.98
C SER A 271 -20.66 -6.23 18.60
N GLY A 272 -20.06 -5.04 18.61
CA GLY A 272 -18.66 -4.86 18.25
C GLY A 272 -18.21 -3.40 18.21
N LEU A 273 -17.03 -3.18 17.62
CA LEU A 273 -16.37 -1.88 17.50
C LEU A 273 -16.31 -1.41 16.05
N PHE A 274 -16.63 -0.13 15.82
CA PHE A 274 -16.25 0.56 14.59
C PHE A 274 -14.78 0.95 14.62
N VAL A 275 -14.25 1.33 13.45
CA VAL A 275 -12.84 1.75 13.30
C VAL A 275 -12.46 2.89 14.26
N ASP A 276 -13.36 3.84 14.51
CA ASP A 276 -13.11 4.96 15.42
C ASP A 276 -12.97 4.53 16.88
N GLY A 277 -13.80 3.58 17.32
CA GLY A 277 -13.67 2.98 18.67
C GLY A 277 -12.37 2.19 18.82
N PHE A 278 -11.97 1.48 17.76
CA PHE A 278 -10.69 0.78 17.73
C PHE A 278 -9.49 1.75 17.77
N ILE A 279 -9.55 2.86 17.02
CA ILE A 279 -8.53 3.93 17.06
C ILE A 279 -8.47 4.58 18.46
N TYR A 280 -9.62 4.78 19.11
CA TYR A 280 -9.68 5.33 20.47
C TYR A 280 -8.99 4.41 21.48
N LEU A 281 -9.17 3.09 21.40
CA LEU A 281 -8.48 2.13 22.27
C LEU A 281 -6.95 2.24 22.18
N TRP A 282 -6.43 2.39 20.96
CA TRP A 282 -4.99 2.60 20.74
C TRP A 282 -4.51 3.91 21.34
N TRP A 283 -5.26 4.99 21.17
CA TRP A 283 -4.97 6.27 21.80
C TRP A 283 -4.95 6.15 23.33
N LEU A 284 -5.94 5.45 23.91
CA LEU A 284 -6.06 5.25 25.35
C LEU A 284 -4.86 4.48 25.93
N PHE A 285 -4.35 3.45 25.24
CA PHE A 285 -3.15 2.75 25.71
C PHE A 285 -1.93 3.66 25.78
N ILE A 286 -1.77 4.55 24.80
CA ILE A 286 -0.67 5.51 24.78
C ILE A 286 -0.85 6.57 25.88
N ASP A 287 -2.06 7.10 26.05
CA ASP A 287 -2.39 8.07 27.11
C ASP A 287 -2.16 7.48 28.52
N ARG A 288 -2.41 6.18 28.70
CA ARG A 288 -2.12 5.43 29.94
C ARG A 288 -0.66 4.99 30.09
N ASN A 289 0.26 5.51 29.28
CA ASN A 289 1.70 5.20 29.28
C ASN A 289 2.02 3.70 29.06
N ARG A 290 1.23 3.05 28.20
CA ARG A 290 1.41 1.65 27.77
C ARG A 290 1.63 1.50 26.26
N PRO A 291 2.66 2.14 25.67
CA PRO A 291 2.95 2.02 24.23
C PRO A 291 3.34 0.60 23.81
N GLU A 292 3.79 -0.25 24.74
CA GLU A 292 4.17 -1.64 24.51
C GLU A 292 3.04 -2.46 23.86
N SER A 293 1.79 -2.24 24.26
CA SER A 293 0.64 -2.97 23.73
C SER A 293 0.44 -2.69 22.24
N GLY A 294 0.56 -1.42 21.84
CA GLY A 294 0.44 -1.03 20.43
C GLY A 294 1.60 -1.58 19.60
N TRP A 295 2.83 -1.51 20.12
CA TRP A 295 4.01 -2.06 19.45
C TRP A 295 3.97 -3.58 19.31
N GLN A 296 3.41 -4.30 20.27
CA GLN A 296 3.23 -5.75 20.18
C GLN A 296 2.33 -6.12 19.00
N VAL A 297 1.23 -5.40 18.81
CA VAL A 297 0.32 -5.58 17.67
C VAL A 297 1.01 -5.20 16.35
N LEU A 298 1.71 -4.07 16.31
CA LEU A 298 2.42 -3.64 15.10
C LEU A 298 3.45 -4.69 14.66
N ARG A 299 4.21 -5.25 15.60
CA ARG A 299 5.24 -6.26 15.32
C ARG A 299 4.65 -7.60 14.90
N SER A 300 3.52 -8.03 15.47
CA SER A 300 2.84 -9.26 15.03
C SER A 300 2.37 -9.16 13.58
N LEU A 301 2.12 -7.95 13.10
CA LEU A 301 1.72 -7.64 11.71
C LEU A 301 2.89 -7.30 10.78
N GLY A 302 4.13 -7.31 11.27
CA GLY A 302 5.34 -7.08 10.48
C GLY A 302 5.79 -5.62 10.38
N TYR A 303 5.31 -4.71 11.24
CA TYR A 303 5.82 -3.33 11.28
C TYR A 303 7.09 -3.20 12.11
N ASN A 304 8.01 -2.35 11.64
CA ASN A 304 9.20 -1.94 12.39
C ASN A 304 8.99 -0.61 13.14
N ASN A 305 10.02 -0.15 13.84
CA ASN A 305 9.96 1.06 14.69
C ASN A 305 9.68 2.37 13.91
N ASP A 306 9.86 2.37 12.59
CA ASP A 306 9.53 3.51 11.71
C ASP A 306 8.10 3.44 11.14
N LEU A 307 7.31 2.45 11.60
CA LEU A 307 6.00 2.09 11.07
C LEU A 307 6.02 1.73 9.58
N HIS A 308 7.16 1.24 9.09
CA HIS A 308 7.27 0.63 7.78
C HIS A 308 6.91 -0.85 7.88
N LEU A 309 6.12 -1.34 6.93
CA LEU A 309 5.70 -2.73 6.85
C LEU A 309 6.80 -3.56 6.20
N GLU A 310 7.42 -4.46 6.95
CA GLU A 310 8.44 -5.38 6.43
C GLU A 310 7.75 -6.59 5.81
N ILE A 311 7.48 -6.51 4.50
CA ILE A 311 6.91 -7.63 3.75
C ILE A 311 7.97 -8.74 3.60
N PRO A 312 7.69 -9.98 4.03
CA PRO A 312 8.66 -11.07 3.88
C PRO A 312 9.02 -11.28 2.40
N PRO A 313 10.31 -11.41 2.03
CA PRO A 313 10.73 -11.53 0.63
C PRO A 313 10.05 -12.67 -0.14
N GLU A 314 9.76 -13.77 0.55
CA GLU A 314 9.01 -14.93 0.03
C GLU A 314 7.62 -14.56 -0.49
N ARG A 315 7.02 -13.47 0.00
CA ARG A 315 5.70 -12.98 -0.42
C ARG A 315 5.76 -12.11 -1.65
N LEU A 316 6.92 -11.56 -1.95
CA LEU A 316 7.18 -10.71 -3.10
C LEU A 316 7.97 -11.44 -4.19
N GLN A 317 8.30 -12.71 -3.98
CA GLN A 317 9.10 -13.49 -4.92
C GLN A 317 8.25 -13.90 -6.12
N LEU A 318 8.61 -13.36 -7.28
CA LEU A 318 8.08 -13.83 -8.56
C LEU A 318 8.86 -15.06 -9.02
N PRO A 319 8.21 -16.07 -9.64
CA PRO A 319 8.91 -17.12 -10.36
C PRO A 319 9.72 -16.51 -11.51
N PRO A 320 10.82 -17.15 -11.96
CA PRO A 320 11.55 -16.67 -13.12
C PRO A 320 10.64 -16.67 -14.36
N PHE A 321 10.71 -15.58 -15.14
CA PHE A 321 9.93 -15.40 -16.37
C PHE A 321 10.79 -14.74 -17.46
N GLU A 322 10.41 -14.95 -18.71
CA GLU A 322 11.02 -14.35 -19.90
C GLU A 322 10.35 -13.00 -20.25
N ASP A 323 11.08 -12.12 -20.94
CA ASP A 323 10.62 -10.75 -21.23
C ASP A 323 9.35 -10.69 -22.11
N ASP A 324 9.09 -11.71 -22.93
CA ASP A 324 7.90 -11.80 -23.78
C ASP A 324 6.75 -12.62 -23.16
N GLN A 325 6.88 -13.02 -21.89
CA GLN A 325 5.78 -13.57 -21.09
C GLN A 325 4.93 -12.45 -20.49
N SER A 326 3.67 -12.76 -20.22
CA SER A 326 2.73 -11.85 -19.56
C SER A 326 2.27 -12.44 -18.24
N ALA A 327 2.36 -11.64 -17.18
CA ALA A 327 1.75 -11.95 -15.90
C ALA A 327 0.22 -11.79 -15.97
N GLN A 328 -0.48 -12.66 -15.26
CA GLN A 328 -1.92 -12.70 -15.18
C GLN A 328 -2.36 -13.03 -13.75
N LEU A 329 -3.50 -12.49 -13.33
CA LEU A 329 -4.10 -12.82 -12.05
C LEU A 329 -4.62 -14.26 -12.04
N THR A 330 -4.34 -14.99 -10.98
CA THR A 330 -4.93 -16.32 -10.77
C THR A 330 -6.40 -16.21 -10.39
N THR A 331 -7.16 -17.31 -10.55
CA THR A 331 -8.58 -17.35 -10.16
C THR A 331 -8.80 -16.98 -8.69
N HIS A 332 -7.90 -17.38 -7.79
CA HIS A 332 -7.97 -17.05 -6.37
C HIS A 332 -7.72 -15.55 -6.11
N ALA A 333 -6.81 -14.92 -6.85
CA ALA A 333 -6.61 -13.47 -6.76
C ALA A 333 -7.82 -12.71 -7.28
N ILE A 334 -8.41 -13.15 -8.39
CA ILE A 334 -9.64 -12.56 -8.95
C ILE A 334 -10.80 -12.68 -7.94
N GLU A 335 -10.96 -13.82 -7.29
CA GLU A 335 -11.98 -14.03 -6.26
C GLU A 335 -11.76 -13.10 -5.04
N PHE A 336 -10.51 -12.99 -4.57
CA PHE A 336 -10.16 -12.05 -3.50
C PHE A 336 -10.51 -10.60 -3.87
N LEU A 337 -10.13 -10.16 -5.08
CA LEU A 337 -10.40 -8.82 -5.58
C LEU A 337 -11.89 -8.56 -5.81
N THR A 338 -12.64 -9.58 -6.23
CA THR A 338 -14.10 -9.51 -6.38
C THR A 338 -14.79 -9.38 -5.03
N ASN A 339 -14.33 -10.14 -4.03
CA ASN A 339 -14.85 -10.05 -2.66
C ASN A 339 -14.46 -8.71 -2.01
N LEU A 340 -13.29 -8.16 -2.34
CA LEU A 340 -12.90 -6.82 -1.92
C LEU A 340 -13.77 -5.73 -2.56
N PHE A 341 -14.06 -5.83 -3.86
CA PHE A 341 -14.98 -4.92 -4.54
C PHE A 341 -16.36 -4.91 -3.86
N ARG A 342 -16.96 -6.09 -3.70
CA ARG A 342 -18.30 -6.25 -3.10
C ARG A 342 -18.38 -5.80 -1.64
N GLN A 343 -17.25 -5.78 -0.94
CA GLN A 343 -17.19 -5.29 0.44
C GLN A 343 -17.41 -3.78 0.50
N PHE A 344 -16.85 -3.03 -0.43
CA PHE A 344 -16.90 -1.57 -0.43
C PHE A 344 -18.07 -1.02 -1.23
N ASP A 345 -18.69 -1.83 -2.09
CA ASP A 345 -19.98 -1.58 -2.75
C ASP A 345 -21.14 -1.74 -1.74
N ALA A 346 -21.26 -0.78 -0.81
CA ALA A 346 -22.23 -0.85 0.29
C ALA A 346 -23.68 -0.75 -0.18
N ASN A 347 -23.93 -0.01 -1.27
CA ASN A 347 -25.25 0.14 -1.90
C ASN A 347 -25.61 -1.02 -2.84
N LYS A 348 -24.67 -1.92 -3.12
CA LYS A 348 -24.85 -3.12 -3.97
C LYS A 348 -25.28 -2.76 -5.39
N ASP A 349 -24.81 -1.62 -5.90
CA ASP A 349 -25.10 -1.17 -7.26
C ASP A 349 -24.10 -1.75 -8.29
N ASN A 350 -23.16 -2.58 -7.83
CA ASN A 350 -22.08 -3.18 -8.61
C ASN A 350 -21.11 -2.15 -9.21
N ASN A 351 -21.00 -0.99 -8.58
CA ASN A 351 -20.06 0.07 -8.87
C ASN A 351 -19.38 0.58 -7.59
N LEU A 352 -18.14 1.07 -7.72
CA LEU A 352 -17.43 1.76 -6.65
C LEU A 352 -17.32 3.24 -6.97
N ALA A 353 -17.73 4.08 -6.04
CA ALA A 353 -17.49 5.50 -6.09
C ALA A 353 -16.03 5.84 -5.77
N GLU A 354 -15.58 7.03 -6.17
CA GLU A 354 -14.18 7.46 -6.02
C GLU A 354 -13.72 7.47 -4.55
N ASN A 355 -14.58 7.89 -3.63
CA ASN A 355 -14.33 7.85 -2.19
C ASN A 355 -14.20 6.42 -1.62
N GLU A 356 -14.92 5.44 -2.20
CA GLU A 356 -14.81 4.04 -1.79
C GLU A 356 -13.48 3.45 -2.27
N ILE A 357 -13.06 3.78 -3.49
CA ILE A 357 -11.74 3.42 -4.03
C ILE A 357 -10.62 4.01 -3.16
N GLU A 358 -10.70 5.31 -2.85
CA GLU A 358 -9.77 5.98 -1.93
C GLU A 358 -9.74 5.29 -0.56
N ASP A 359 -10.90 4.90 -0.02
CA ASP A 359 -10.94 4.21 1.26
C ASP A 359 -10.25 2.84 1.16
N ILE A 360 -10.49 2.02 0.13
CA ILE A 360 -9.81 0.72 -0.09
C ILE A 360 -8.29 0.88 -0.01
N PHE A 361 -7.74 1.87 -0.73
CA PHE A 361 -6.29 2.04 -0.85
C PHE A 361 -5.67 2.90 0.24
N SER A 362 -6.45 3.53 1.13
CA SER A 362 -5.94 4.33 2.26
C SER A 362 -4.99 3.59 3.21
N ILE A 363 -5.00 2.24 3.20
CA ILE A 363 -4.09 1.40 3.99
C ILE A 363 -2.80 1.01 3.25
N CYS A 364 -2.73 1.24 1.93
CA CYS A 364 -1.60 0.91 1.07
C CYS A 364 -0.56 2.03 1.10
N GLU A 365 0.72 1.74 0.80
CA GLU A 365 1.82 2.71 0.89
C GLU A 365 1.53 4.03 0.16
N ASP A 366 1.13 3.96 -1.10
CA ASP A 366 0.89 5.12 -1.98
C ASP A 366 -0.44 5.83 -1.72
N GLU A 367 -1.31 5.28 -0.86
CA GLU A 367 -2.68 5.79 -0.57
C GLU A 367 -3.54 6.02 -1.82
N SER A 368 -3.19 5.34 -2.91
CA SER A 368 -3.81 5.47 -4.22
C SER A 368 -3.91 4.10 -4.88
N ALA A 369 -4.77 3.99 -5.88
CA ALA A 369 -4.95 2.75 -6.60
C ALA A 369 -3.68 2.37 -7.40
N PRO A 370 -3.27 1.09 -7.40
CA PRO A 370 -1.96 0.71 -7.95
C PRO A 370 -1.83 0.98 -9.45
N TRP A 371 -2.93 1.02 -10.21
CA TRP A 371 -2.91 1.34 -11.64
C TRP A 371 -2.56 2.80 -11.95
N THR A 372 -2.54 3.69 -10.95
CA THR A 372 -2.07 5.07 -11.12
C THR A 372 -0.56 5.22 -10.84
N THR A 373 0.06 4.25 -10.17
CA THR A 373 1.48 4.32 -9.74
C THR A 373 2.35 3.16 -10.25
N CYS A 374 1.77 2.12 -10.84
CA CYS A 374 2.51 0.92 -11.26
C CYS A 374 3.45 1.14 -12.45
N SER A 375 3.21 2.19 -13.24
CA SER A 375 3.90 2.49 -14.49
C SER A 375 4.90 3.65 -14.33
N ALA A 376 6.04 3.56 -15.02
CA ALA A 376 6.97 4.69 -15.15
C ALA A 376 6.50 5.77 -16.14
N ILE A 377 5.57 5.43 -17.04
CA ILE A 377 4.92 6.39 -17.94
C ILE A 377 4.00 7.28 -17.11
N SER A 378 4.17 8.60 -17.23
CA SER A 378 3.41 9.63 -16.51
C SER A 378 1.98 9.80 -17.03
N SER A 379 1.71 9.39 -18.26
CA SER A 379 0.37 9.48 -18.87
C SER A 379 -0.62 8.56 -18.13
N PRO A 380 -1.81 9.08 -17.77
CA PRO A 380 -2.79 8.33 -16.99
C PRO A 380 -3.39 7.16 -17.80
N LEU A 381 -3.68 6.06 -17.11
CA LEU A 381 -4.46 4.98 -17.68
C LEU A 381 -5.93 5.42 -17.80
N LEU A 382 -6.44 5.45 -19.03
CA LEU A 382 -7.86 5.68 -19.30
C LEU A 382 -8.64 4.37 -19.11
N TYR A 383 -9.81 4.47 -18.51
CA TYR A 383 -10.73 3.34 -18.36
C TYR A 383 -12.16 3.86 -18.22
N GLU A 384 -13.12 2.99 -18.51
CA GLU A 384 -14.53 3.35 -18.46
C GLU A 384 -14.99 3.72 -17.04
N ARG A 385 -15.68 4.85 -16.93
CA ARG A 385 -16.34 5.29 -15.69
C ARG A 385 -17.84 5.42 -15.93
N THR A 386 -18.63 4.62 -15.22
CA THR A 386 -20.09 4.66 -15.30
C THR A 386 -20.61 5.82 -14.47
N LEU A 387 -21.57 6.58 -15.01
CA LEU A 387 -22.24 7.64 -14.27
C LEU A 387 -23.42 7.08 -13.48
N VAL A 388 -23.29 7.08 -12.15
CA VAL A 388 -24.40 6.79 -11.23
C VAL A 388 -24.68 8.08 -10.47
N ASP A 389 -25.91 8.58 -10.55
CA ASP A 389 -26.34 9.86 -9.97
C ASP A 389 -25.44 11.06 -10.36
N GLY A 390 -24.94 11.07 -11.60
CA GLY A 390 -24.06 12.13 -12.11
C GLY A 390 -22.62 12.07 -11.58
N LYS A 391 -22.26 11.09 -10.76
CA LYS A 391 -20.89 10.87 -10.28
C LYS A 391 -20.22 9.72 -11.02
N PRO A 392 -18.91 9.83 -11.34
CA PRO A 392 -18.17 8.73 -11.96
C PRO A 392 -17.95 7.61 -10.95
N THR A 393 -18.23 6.39 -11.38
CA THR A 393 -18.06 5.16 -10.61
C THR A 393 -17.36 4.09 -11.44
N LEU A 394 -16.82 3.08 -10.77
CA LEU A 394 -16.03 2.01 -11.37
C LEU A 394 -16.79 0.68 -11.24
N SER A 395 -17.18 0.08 -12.36
CA SER A 395 -17.84 -1.23 -12.35
C SER A 395 -16.87 -2.36 -11.99
N LEU A 396 -17.40 -3.51 -11.54
CA LEU A 396 -16.59 -4.70 -11.23
C LEU A 396 -15.72 -5.16 -12.42
N ALA A 397 -16.24 -5.05 -13.64
CA ALA A 397 -15.52 -5.45 -14.84
C ALA A 397 -14.28 -4.57 -15.07
N VAL A 398 -14.41 -3.25 -14.89
CA VAL A 398 -13.31 -2.30 -15.04
C VAL A 398 -12.33 -2.40 -13.87
N TRP A 399 -12.82 -2.62 -12.65
CA TRP A 399 -11.98 -2.92 -11.47
C TRP A 399 -11.02 -4.09 -11.74
N LEU A 400 -11.55 -5.21 -12.22
CA LEU A 400 -10.73 -6.38 -12.56
C LEU A 400 -9.81 -6.11 -13.77
N ALA A 401 -10.25 -5.31 -14.73
CA ALA A 401 -9.41 -4.89 -15.85
C ALA A 401 -8.19 -4.10 -15.36
N CYS A 402 -8.38 -3.11 -14.50
CA CYS A 402 -7.31 -2.30 -13.92
C CYS A 402 -6.31 -3.15 -13.13
N TRP A 403 -6.77 -4.13 -12.34
CA TRP A 403 -5.87 -5.07 -11.66
C TRP A 403 -5.13 -5.99 -12.65
N GLY A 404 -5.77 -6.38 -13.74
CA GLY A 404 -5.13 -7.11 -14.85
C GLY A 404 -4.02 -6.28 -15.52
N PHE A 405 -4.23 -4.97 -15.68
CA PHE A 405 -3.21 -4.04 -16.15
C PHE A 405 -2.01 -3.97 -15.18
N VAL A 406 -2.25 -3.80 -13.88
CA VAL A 406 -1.17 -3.79 -12.87
C VAL A 406 -0.39 -5.10 -12.90
N ALA A 407 -1.06 -6.24 -13.08
CA ALA A 407 -0.41 -7.53 -13.20
C ALA A 407 0.57 -7.58 -14.38
N GLN A 408 0.18 -7.05 -15.54
CA GLN A 408 1.06 -7.02 -16.72
C GLN A 408 2.18 -5.99 -16.62
N GLU A 409 1.88 -4.81 -16.08
CA GLU A 409 2.80 -3.68 -16.08
C GLU A 409 3.85 -3.79 -14.97
N ASN A 410 3.43 -4.19 -13.76
CA ASN A 410 4.32 -4.27 -12.61
C ASN A 410 3.83 -5.36 -11.61
N PRO A 411 4.18 -6.63 -11.87
CA PRO A 411 3.80 -7.73 -10.98
C PRO A 411 4.35 -7.58 -9.55
N GLN A 412 5.46 -6.86 -9.36
CA GLN A 412 6.03 -6.60 -8.04
C GLN A 412 5.11 -5.69 -7.21
N LYS A 413 4.68 -4.56 -7.79
CA LYS A 413 3.75 -3.62 -7.15
C LYS A 413 2.39 -4.26 -6.89
N LEU A 414 1.96 -5.17 -7.76
CA LEU A 414 0.77 -6.00 -7.54
C LEU A 414 0.87 -6.81 -6.24
N LEU A 415 1.95 -7.59 -6.06
CA LEU A 415 2.13 -8.43 -4.88
C LEU A 415 2.23 -7.61 -3.59
N GLU A 416 2.95 -6.49 -3.64
CA GLU A 416 3.05 -5.53 -2.53
C GLU A 416 1.67 -5.01 -2.13
N THR A 417 0.90 -4.49 -3.09
CA THR A 417 -0.43 -3.92 -2.83
C THR A 417 -1.40 -4.97 -2.32
N LEU A 418 -1.40 -6.18 -2.90
CA LEU A 418 -2.23 -7.29 -2.44
C LEU A 418 -1.89 -7.70 -0.99
N PHE A 419 -0.61 -7.68 -0.62
CA PHE A 419 -0.18 -7.94 0.76
C PHE A 419 -0.68 -6.85 1.73
N TYR A 420 -0.66 -5.58 1.33
CA TYR A 420 -1.28 -4.50 2.11
C TYR A 420 -2.77 -4.75 2.34
N LEU A 421 -3.49 -5.17 1.30
CA LEU A 421 -4.93 -5.47 1.33
C LEU A 421 -5.28 -6.78 2.06
N GLY A 422 -4.28 -7.59 2.45
CA GLY A 422 -4.48 -8.80 3.26
C GLY A 422 -4.46 -10.11 2.49
N TYR A 423 -4.06 -10.11 1.21
CA TYR A 423 -3.78 -11.35 0.48
C TYR A 423 -2.46 -11.95 0.97
N ASN A 424 -2.53 -13.00 1.79
CA ASN A 424 -1.36 -13.60 2.45
C ASN A 424 -1.32 -15.13 2.32
N ASP A 425 -1.93 -15.70 1.28
CA ASP A 425 -1.94 -17.14 1.05
C ASP A 425 -0.60 -17.61 0.47
N LYS A 426 -0.01 -18.67 1.03
CA LYS A 426 1.23 -19.29 0.51
C LYS A 426 0.95 -20.35 -0.54
N LEU A 427 -0.22 -20.97 -0.51
CA LEU A 427 -0.62 -22.08 -1.36
C LEU A 427 -1.16 -21.59 -2.70
N PHE A 428 -1.78 -20.41 -2.70
CA PHE A 428 -2.36 -19.80 -3.88
C PHE A 428 -1.58 -18.52 -4.23
N PRO A 429 -0.69 -18.56 -5.25
CA PRO A 429 -0.02 -17.36 -5.72
C PRO A 429 -1.02 -16.43 -6.39
N ALA A 430 -0.79 -15.12 -6.27
CA ALA A 430 -1.67 -14.13 -6.88
C ALA A 430 -1.48 -14.01 -8.40
N VAL A 431 -0.29 -14.35 -8.88
CA VAL A 431 0.13 -14.16 -10.27
C VAL A 431 0.60 -15.49 -10.88
N GLU A 432 0.22 -15.72 -12.13
CA GLU A 432 0.76 -16.75 -13.01
C GLU A 432 1.37 -16.11 -14.25
N PHE A 433 2.45 -16.70 -14.78
CA PHE A 433 3.07 -16.27 -16.03
C PHE A 433 2.66 -17.19 -17.16
N LEU A 434 2.11 -16.60 -18.23
CA LEU A 434 1.66 -17.33 -19.40
C LEU A 434 2.83 -17.72 -20.31
N LYS A 435 2.57 -18.60 -21.29
CA LYS A 435 3.57 -18.93 -22.32
C LYS A 435 3.97 -17.67 -23.10
N SER A 436 5.25 -17.62 -23.47
CA SER A 436 5.88 -16.55 -24.24
C SER A 436 5.14 -16.25 -25.55
N ARG A 437 5.09 -14.97 -25.94
CA ARG A 437 4.42 -14.53 -27.18
C ARG A 437 5.04 -15.17 -28.41
N SER A 438 6.36 -15.33 -28.43
CA SER A 438 7.09 -16.05 -29.47
C SER A 438 6.60 -17.50 -29.68
N LEU A 439 6.11 -18.16 -28.63
CA LEU A 439 5.49 -19.48 -28.71
C LEU A 439 4.00 -19.41 -29.05
N THR A 440 3.24 -18.51 -28.40
CA THR A 440 1.78 -18.45 -28.59
C THR A 440 1.37 -18.00 -29.98
N ARG A 441 2.18 -17.14 -30.65
CA ARG A 441 1.97 -16.72 -32.04
C ARG A 441 1.95 -17.88 -33.06
N LYS A 442 2.52 -19.04 -32.69
CA LYS A 442 2.55 -20.23 -33.55
C LYS A 442 1.33 -21.15 -33.37
N VAL A 443 0.49 -20.87 -32.38
CA VAL A 443 -0.67 -21.70 -31.99
C VAL A 443 -1.96 -21.06 -32.50
N ALA A 444 -2.95 -21.89 -32.82
CA ALA A 444 -4.23 -21.41 -33.35
C ALA A 444 -5.17 -20.81 -32.29
N ARG A 445 -4.89 -21.02 -31.00
CA ARG A 445 -5.68 -20.51 -29.89
C ARG A 445 -4.76 -20.14 -28.73
N ILE A 446 -4.96 -18.93 -28.23
CA ILE A 446 -4.19 -18.35 -27.13
C ILE A 446 -5.15 -18.14 -25.95
N GLU A 447 -4.70 -18.47 -24.75
CA GLU A 447 -5.46 -18.26 -23.52
C GLU A 447 -4.80 -17.12 -22.73
N ARG A 448 -5.43 -15.96 -22.77
CA ARG A 448 -5.04 -14.72 -22.08
C ARG A 448 -6.30 -14.03 -21.57
N HIS A 449 -6.24 -13.39 -20.40
CA HIS A 449 -7.32 -12.54 -19.88
C HIS A 449 -7.17 -11.09 -20.35
N VAL A 450 -5.94 -10.57 -20.39
CA VAL A 450 -5.63 -9.22 -20.86
C VAL A 450 -4.90 -9.32 -22.21
N VAL A 451 -5.44 -8.67 -23.23
CA VAL A 451 -4.93 -8.60 -24.59
C VAL A 451 -4.28 -7.23 -24.79
N SER A 452 -2.99 -7.21 -25.15
CA SER A 452 -2.24 -5.99 -25.40
C SER A 452 -2.29 -5.60 -26.88
N CYS A 453 -2.87 -4.45 -27.17
CA CYS A 453 -3.06 -3.89 -28.50
C CYS A 453 -2.23 -2.62 -28.67
N TYR A 454 -1.41 -2.56 -29.72
CA TYR A 454 -0.65 -1.35 -30.05
C TYR A 454 -1.34 -0.58 -31.18
N ILE A 455 -1.64 0.70 -30.94
CA ILE A 455 -2.35 1.55 -31.89
C ILE A 455 -1.39 2.43 -32.70
N PHE A 456 -1.64 2.52 -34.01
CA PHE A 456 -0.87 3.33 -34.94
C PHE A 456 -1.78 4.06 -35.92
N GLY A 457 -1.33 5.21 -36.39
CA GLY A 457 -2.05 6.06 -37.34
C GLY A 457 -1.34 7.40 -37.53
N SER A 458 -1.68 8.11 -38.60
CA SER A 458 -1.19 9.48 -38.84
C SER A 458 -1.66 10.44 -37.73
N PRO A 459 -1.03 11.62 -37.55
CA PRO A 459 -1.46 12.59 -36.54
C PRO A 459 -2.96 12.96 -36.60
N GLU A 460 -3.55 12.98 -37.80
CA GLU A 460 -4.98 13.28 -38.02
C GLU A 460 -5.84 12.02 -38.23
N SER A 461 -5.35 10.85 -37.79
CA SER A 461 -6.10 9.59 -37.90
C SER A 461 -7.24 9.44 -36.88
N GLY A 462 -7.26 10.27 -35.83
CA GLY A 462 -8.28 10.23 -34.79
C GLY A 462 -8.06 9.16 -33.71
N LYS A 463 -6.82 8.70 -33.49
CA LYS A 463 -6.48 7.71 -32.44
C LYS A 463 -6.94 8.15 -31.06
N GLU A 464 -6.74 9.43 -30.74
CA GLU A 464 -7.09 10.03 -29.46
C GLU A 464 -8.59 9.94 -29.24
N HIS A 465 -9.37 10.33 -30.26
CA HIS A 465 -10.83 10.24 -30.24
C HIS A 465 -11.30 8.78 -30.15
N PHE A 466 -10.67 7.86 -30.88
CA PHE A 466 -10.97 6.42 -30.80
C PHE A 466 -10.81 5.88 -29.37
N LEU A 467 -9.69 6.18 -28.70
CA LEU A 467 -9.48 5.74 -27.32
C LEU A 467 -10.48 6.38 -26.36
N GLN A 468 -10.80 7.66 -26.53
CA GLN A 468 -11.83 8.34 -25.73
C GLN A 468 -13.18 7.66 -25.91
N THR A 469 -13.60 7.34 -27.14
CA THR A 469 -14.83 6.59 -27.41
C THR A 469 -14.78 5.20 -26.78
N PHE A 470 -13.65 4.50 -26.89
CA PHE A 470 -13.43 3.17 -26.30
C PHE A 470 -13.62 3.16 -24.78
N VAL A 471 -13.33 4.25 -24.07
CA VAL A 471 -13.57 4.37 -22.62
C VAL A 471 -14.87 5.09 -22.25
N GLY A 472 -15.74 5.41 -23.22
CA GLY A 472 -17.05 6.02 -22.95
C GLY A 472 -17.12 7.55 -23.04
N GLY A 473 -16.22 8.19 -23.79
CA GLY A 473 -16.41 9.54 -24.35
C GLY A 473 -16.17 10.71 -23.40
N ARG A 474 -15.08 10.69 -22.61
CA ARG A 474 -14.65 11.88 -21.86
C ARG A 474 -13.36 12.45 -22.40
N GLU A 475 -13.35 13.77 -22.62
CA GLU A 475 -12.13 14.52 -22.83
C GLU A 475 -11.26 14.45 -21.56
N PRO A 476 -9.94 14.21 -21.69
CA PRO A 476 -9.03 14.34 -20.56
C PRO A 476 -9.06 15.79 -20.08
N ALA A 477 -9.08 15.98 -18.76
CA ALA A 477 -8.86 17.30 -18.17
C ALA A 477 -7.50 17.81 -18.65
N SER A 478 -7.47 19.00 -19.25
CA SER A 478 -6.31 19.69 -19.84
C SER A 478 -4.96 19.26 -19.22
N VAL A 479 -4.25 18.36 -19.90
CA VAL A 479 -2.84 18.05 -19.64
C VAL A 479 -2.05 18.70 -20.77
N ASP A 480 -0.90 19.30 -20.47
CA ASP A 480 0.01 19.87 -21.47
C ASP A 480 0.19 18.90 -22.66
N GLU A 481 -0.16 19.37 -23.86
CA GLU A 481 -0.38 18.57 -25.07
C GLU A 481 0.88 17.88 -25.62
N GLU A 482 2.08 18.21 -25.13
CA GLU A 482 3.32 17.90 -25.86
C GLU A 482 3.86 16.47 -25.64
N GLN A 483 3.26 15.60 -24.81
CA GLN A 483 3.79 14.23 -24.60
C GLN A 483 2.81 13.23 -23.92
N ILE A 484 1.55 13.18 -24.35
CA ILE A 484 0.58 12.20 -23.81
C ILE A 484 0.69 10.88 -24.58
N ILE A 485 1.26 9.84 -23.95
CA ILE A 485 1.20 8.48 -24.47
C ILE A 485 -0.22 7.96 -24.24
N LEU A 486 -0.92 7.62 -25.32
CA LEU A 486 -2.27 7.09 -25.27
C LEU A 486 -2.29 5.70 -24.61
N ARG A 487 -3.07 5.53 -23.54
CA ARG A 487 -3.22 4.26 -22.80
C ARG A 487 -4.64 4.08 -22.30
N ALA A 488 -5.33 3.03 -22.73
CA ALA A 488 -6.68 2.73 -22.29
C ALA A 488 -6.87 1.23 -21.98
N ILE A 489 -7.69 0.91 -20.99
CA ILE A 489 -8.13 -0.45 -20.73
C ILE A 489 -9.65 -0.55 -20.60
N GLY A 490 -10.23 -1.59 -21.19
CA GLY A 490 -11.67 -1.84 -21.16
C GLY A 490 -12.00 -3.33 -21.10
N ALA A 491 -13.18 -3.64 -20.57
CA ALA A 491 -13.74 -4.99 -20.59
C ALA A 491 -14.45 -5.25 -21.93
N VAL A 492 -14.18 -6.39 -22.53
CA VAL A 492 -14.69 -6.80 -23.84
C VAL A 492 -15.30 -8.20 -23.71
N PRO A 493 -16.59 -8.40 -24.05
CA PRO A 493 -17.18 -9.73 -24.10
C PRO A 493 -16.51 -10.60 -25.18
N ASP A 494 -16.05 -11.80 -24.83
CA ASP A 494 -15.58 -12.81 -25.77
C ASP A 494 -16.25 -14.16 -25.46
N ARG A 495 -17.27 -14.50 -26.25
CA ARG A 495 -18.11 -15.69 -26.06
C ARG A 495 -18.74 -15.68 -24.67
N ASP A 496 -18.53 -16.74 -23.88
CA ASP A 496 -19.06 -16.89 -22.52
C ASP A 496 -18.15 -16.26 -21.44
N THR A 497 -17.11 -15.54 -21.82
CA THR A 497 -16.12 -14.97 -20.88
C THR A 497 -15.85 -13.50 -21.16
N THR A 498 -15.51 -12.73 -20.13
CA THR A 498 -15.00 -11.36 -20.30
C THR A 498 -13.49 -11.39 -20.47
N LYS A 499 -13.00 -10.65 -21.47
CA LYS A 499 -11.58 -10.36 -21.70
C LYS A 499 -11.34 -8.88 -21.47
N TYR A 500 -10.08 -8.51 -21.29
CA TYR A 500 -9.69 -7.11 -21.10
C TYR A 500 -8.79 -6.70 -22.25
N LEU A 501 -9.12 -5.60 -22.91
CA LEU A 501 -8.34 -5.05 -24.01
C LEU A 501 -7.59 -3.84 -23.49
N PHE A 502 -6.25 -3.92 -23.50
CA PHE A 502 -5.36 -2.82 -23.17
C PHE A 502 -4.79 -2.24 -24.48
N ILE A 503 -5.07 -0.98 -24.76
CA ILE A 503 -4.64 -0.27 -25.97
C ILE A 503 -3.59 0.77 -25.57
N THR A 504 -2.42 0.74 -26.21
CA THR A 504 -1.34 1.70 -25.95
C THR A 504 -0.61 2.10 -27.23
N GLU A 505 0.04 3.26 -27.22
CA GLU A 505 1.06 3.59 -28.22
C GLU A 505 2.38 2.87 -27.92
N ALA A 506 3.13 2.56 -28.98
CA ALA A 506 4.43 1.91 -28.88
C ALA A 506 5.54 2.92 -28.60
N LEU A 507 6.46 2.58 -27.69
CA LEU A 507 7.64 3.41 -27.44
C LEU A 507 8.87 2.93 -28.22
N SER A 508 8.90 1.65 -28.62
CA SER A 508 9.98 1.06 -29.42
C SER A 508 9.52 -0.18 -30.19
N ASP A 509 10.27 -0.55 -31.24
CA ASP A 509 10.01 -1.75 -32.03
C ASP A 509 10.19 -3.04 -31.20
N ASP A 510 11.18 -3.07 -30.31
CA ASP A 510 11.43 -4.20 -29.40
C ASP A 510 10.24 -4.43 -28.46
N GLU A 511 9.62 -3.34 -27.97
CA GLU A 511 8.43 -3.42 -27.12
C GLU A 511 7.25 -4.06 -27.86
N ILE A 512 7.05 -3.69 -29.13
CA ILE A 512 5.99 -4.29 -29.97
C ILE A 512 6.21 -5.80 -30.07
N GLU A 513 7.43 -6.24 -30.35
CA GLU A 513 7.73 -7.67 -30.47
C GLU A 513 7.52 -8.43 -29.16
N MET A 514 7.87 -7.85 -28.02
CA MET A 514 7.78 -8.51 -26.71
C MET A 514 6.37 -8.47 -26.09
N LYS A 515 5.61 -7.39 -26.33
CA LYS A 515 4.36 -7.12 -25.61
C LYS A 515 3.10 -7.15 -26.47
N ALA A 516 3.17 -6.97 -27.78
CA ALA A 516 1.95 -6.87 -28.59
C ALA A 516 1.32 -8.25 -28.87
N ASP A 517 0.02 -8.35 -28.63
CA ASP A 517 -0.82 -9.47 -29.05
C ASP A 517 -1.53 -9.18 -30.39
N VAL A 518 -1.86 -7.91 -30.66
CA VAL A 518 -2.47 -7.43 -31.90
C VAL A 518 -2.05 -5.99 -32.19
N LEU A 519 -1.99 -5.62 -33.47
CA LEU A 519 -1.74 -4.25 -33.91
C LEU A 519 -3.02 -3.64 -34.49
N LEU A 520 -3.33 -2.41 -34.11
CA LEU A 520 -4.44 -1.63 -34.64
C LEU A 520 -3.90 -0.51 -35.52
N LEU A 521 -4.23 -0.53 -36.81
CA LEU A 521 -3.88 0.52 -37.76
C LEU A 521 -5.12 1.36 -38.07
N VAL A 522 -5.07 2.64 -37.72
CA VAL A 522 -6.17 3.59 -37.88
C VAL A 522 -5.92 4.45 -39.11
N LEU A 523 -6.86 4.37 -40.06
CA LEU A 523 -6.89 5.14 -41.29
C LEU A 523 -7.95 6.22 -41.18
N ASN A 524 -7.58 7.47 -41.48
CA ASN A 524 -8.57 8.51 -41.76
C ASN A 524 -9.04 8.36 -43.22
N PRO A 525 -10.34 8.13 -43.48
CA PRO A 525 -10.88 7.98 -44.82
C PRO A 525 -10.67 9.21 -45.72
N GLU A 526 -10.67 10.40 -45.13
CA GLU A 526 -10.62 11.69 -45.83
C GLU A 526 -9.19 12.19 -46.09
N ASP A 527 -8.19 11.53 -45.50
CA ASP A 527 -6.78 11.88 -45.64
C ASP A 527 -6.02 10.82 -46.46
N GLU A 528 -5.64 11.17 -47.70
CA GLU A 528 -4.81 10.31 -48.55
C GLU A 528 -3.42 10.04 -47.95
N LEU A 529 -2.87 10.97 -47.16
CA LEU A 529 -1.57 10.78 -46.50
C LEU A 529 -1.67 9.73 -45.39
N SER A 530 -2.83 9.63 -44.72
CA SER A 530 -3.12 8.57 -43.75
C SER A 530 -2.99 7.18 -44.38
N LYS A 531 -3.50 7.02 -45.61
CA LYS A 531 -3.41 5.75 -46.36
C LYS A 531 -1.95 5.37 -46.66
N ILE A 532 -1.18 6.31 -47.22
CA ILE A 532 0.24 6.10 -47.53
C ILE A 532 1.05 5.81 -46.25
N PHE A 533 0.75 6.53 -45.16
CA PHE A 533 1.41 6.36 -43.88
C PHE A 533 1.23 4.94 -43.34
N VAL A 534 0.00 4.43 -43.33
CA VAL A 534 -0.31 3.08 -42.84
C VAL A 534 0.32 2.01 -43.73
N GLU A 535 0.29 2.17 -45.06
CA GLU A 535 0.94 1.23 -45.99
C GLU A 535 2.46 1.16 -45.80
N GLU A 536 3.13 2.29 -45.56
CA GLU A 536 4.57 2.32 -45.29
C GLU A 536 4.91 1.81 -43.89
N LEU A 537 4.04 2.05 -42.91
CA LEU A 537 4.22 1.54 -41.55
C LEU A 537 4.03 0.02 -41.48
N ASP A 538 3.03 -0.53 -42.16
CA ASP A 538 2.74 -1.97 -42.17
C ASP A 538 3.91 -2.79 -42.73
N LYS A 539 4.70 -2.22 -43.67
CA LYS A 539 5.93 -2.82 -44.19
C LYS A 539 7.05 -2.92 -43.15
N LYS A 540 7.05 -2.04 -42.15
CA LYS A 540 8.07 -1.98 -41.08
C LYS A 540 7.68 -2.81 -39.86
N LEU A 541 6.38 -3.01 -39.63
CA LEU A 541 5.88 -3.72 -38.45
C LEU A 541 6.14 -5.23 -38.53
N PRO A 542 6.35 -5.92 -37.38
CA PRO A 542 6.63 -7.35 -37.37
C PRO A 542 5.49 -8.17 -38.00
N PRO A 543 5.77 -9.03 -39.01
CA PRO A 543 4.73 -9.81 -39.70
C PRO A 543 4.16 -10.95 -38.85
N SER A 544 4.80 -11.26 -37.72
CA SER A 544 4.38 -12.34 -36.82
C SER A 544 3.19 -11.96 -35.93
N ILE A 545 2.82 -10.67 -35.90
CA ILE A 545 1.78 -10.12 -35.02
C ILE A 545 0.53 -9.84 -35.87
N PRO A 546 -0.64 -10.34 -35.48
CA PRO A 546 -1.85 -10.12 -36.24
C PRO A 546 -2.23 -8.64 -36.21
N ARG A 547 -2.88 -8.17 -37.29
CA ARG A 547 -3.21 -6.76 -37.49
C ARG A 547 -4.68 -6.59 -37.83
N VAL A 548 -5.27 -5.52 -37.31
CA VAL A 548 -6.63 -5.06 -37.61
C VAL A 548 -6.51 -3.65 -38.17
N VAL A 549 -7.08 -3.43 -39.35
CA VAL A 549 -7.07 -2.12 -40.01
C VAL A 549 -8.46 -1.52 -39.98
N ILE A 550 -8.60 -0.33 -39.39
CA ILE A 550 -9.89 0.36 -39.33
C ILE A 550 -9.86 1.63 -40.15
N SER A 551 -10.92 1.89 -40.90
CA SER A 551 -11.24 3.23 -41.39
C SER A 551 -12.06 3.93 -40.31
N TYR A 552 -11.51 4.95 -39.67
CA TYR A 552 -12.14 5.64 -38.55
C TYR A 552 -12.48 7.08 -38.91
N LYS A 553 -13.73 7.49 -38.66
CA LYS A 553 -14.17 8.88 -38.78
C LYS A 553 -14.85 9.31 -37.49
N PRO A 554 -14.37 10.35 -36.80
CA PRO A 554 -15.10 10.98 -35.70
C PRO A 554 -16.45 11.51 -36.19
N GLU A 555 -17.54 11.25 -35.45
CA GLU A 555 -18.79 11.98 -35.69
C GLU A 555 -18.59 13.45 -35.30
N THR A 556 -18.61 14.36 -36.27
CA THR A 556 -18.76 15.79 -35.99
C THR A 556 -20.19 16.02 -35.52
N ARG A 557 -20.41 16.30 -34.23
CA ARG A 557 -21.72 16.79 -33.76
C ARG A 557 -22.07 18.06 -34.53
N ASN A 558 -23.05 17.99 -35.43
CA ASN A 558 -23.65 19.17 -36.04
C ASN A 558 -24.42 19.92 -34.94
N GLU A 559 -23.92 21.06 -34.49
CA GLU A 559 -24.64 21.96 -33.58
C GLU A 559 -25.71 22.83 -34.30
N ASP A 560 -25.92 22.66 -35.62
CA ASP A 560 -26.81 23.50 -36.43
C ASP A 560 -28.14 22.84 -36.85
N VAL A 561 -28.84 22.14 -35.94
CA VAL A 561 -30.27 21.81 -36.17
C VAL A 561 -31.10 22.00 -34.89
N GLU A 562 -31.09 23.21 -34.35
CA GLU A 562 -32.27 23.75 -33.69
C GLU A 562 -32.68 25.06 -34.37
N VAL A 563 -33.96 25.12 -34.74
CA VAL A 563 -34.77 26.27 -35.21
C VAL A 563 -35.20 26.17 -36.68
N ALA A 564 -36.31 25.46 -36.91
CA ALA A 564 -37.50 26.00 -37.59
C ALA A 564 -38.57 24.90 -37.69
N ILE A 565 -39.48 24.84 -36.71
CA ILE A 565 -40.83 24.33 -36.95
C ILE A 565 -41.68 25.56 -37.26
N ASP A 566 -41.95 25.80 -38.54
CA ASP A 566 -43.29 26.21 -38.99
C ASP A 566 -43.39 26.17 -40.52
N GLY A 567 -44.44 25.50 -41.02
CA GLY A 567 -44.98 25.73 -42.37
C GLY A 567 -44.52 24.81 -43.50
N ALA A 568 -45.35 23.81 -43.79
CA ALA A 568 -45.68 23.23 -45.10
C ALA A 568 -44.65 23.24 -46.25
N ASP A 569 -44.19 22.06 -46.68
CA ASP A 569 -44.47 21.58 -48.05
C ASP A 569 -44.15 20.07 -48.21
N GLU A 570 -44.96 19.39 -49.02
CA GLU A 570 -44.74 18.01 -49.45
C GLU A 570 -43.52 17.92 -50.37
N SER A 571 -42.41 17.38 -49.88
CA SER A 571 -41.49 16.59 -50.73
C SER A 571 -40.59 15.72 -49.86
N SER A 572 -40.54 14.43 -50.21
CA SER A 572 -39.62 13.43 -49.66
C SER A 572 -38.16 13.95 -49.62
N PRO A 573 -37.44 13.87 -48.49
CA PRO A 573 -36.00 13.98 -48.54
C PRO A 573 -35.47 12.68 -49.14
N LEU A 574 -34.86 12.80 -50.33
CA LEU A 574 -33.96 11.79 -50.87
C LEU A 574 -33.01 11.36 -49.75
N VAL A 575 -33.02 10.06 -49.43
CA VAL A 575 -31.92 9.41 -48.72
C VAL A 575 -30.66 9.73 -49.51
N LYS A 576 -29.85 10.68 -49.01
CA LYS A 576 -28.47 10.82 -49.48
C LYS A 576 -27.76 9.58 -48.99
N GLU A 577 -27.68 8.56 -49.83
CA GLU A 577 -26.68 7.52 -49.67
C GLU A 577 -25.32 8.23 -49.67
N ASP A 578 -24.58 8.10 -48.55
CA ASP A 578 -23.20 8.55 -48.49
C ASP A 578 -22.42 7.92 -49.66
N PRO A 579 -21.53 8.67 -50.32
CA PRO A 579 -20.75 8.14 -51.43
C PRO A 579 -19.96 6.93 -50.92
N VAL A 580 -20.29 5.74 -51.44
CA VAL A 580 -19.54 4.52 -51.20
C VAL A 580 -18.12 4.76 -51.70
N ASP A 581 -17.21 5.05 -50.78
CA ASP A 581 -15.83 5.37 -51.11
C ASP A 581 -15.10 4.07 -51.52
N PHE A 582 -15.23 3.75 -52.80
CA PHE A 582 -14.65 2.56 -53.44
C PHE A 582 -13.14 2.44 -53.21
N ALA A 583 -12.43 3.56 -53.03
CA ALA A 583 -10.99 3.57 -52.79
C ALA A 583 -10.66 3.00 -51.40
N ILE A 584 -11.41 3.37 -50.37
CA ILE A 584 -11.24 2.85 -49.01
C ILE A 584 -11.60 1.36 -48.97
N ASP A 585 -12.68 0.96 -49.63
CA ASP A 585 -13.06 -0.46 -49.72
C ASP A 585 -12.00 -1.30 -50.43
N ALA A 586 -11.31 -0.73 -51.43
CA ALA A 586 -10.19 -1.40 -52.09
C ALA A 586 -8.98 -1.53 -51.16
N THR A 587 -8.64 -0.49 -50.37
CA THR A 587 -7.56 -0.53 -49.39
C THR A 587 -7.83 -1.52 -48.26
N LEU A 588 -9.03 -1.49 -47.65
CA LEU A 588 -9.39 -2.37 -46.55
C LEU A 588 -9.35 -3.86 -46.98
N LYS A 589 -9.78 -4.18 -48.21
CA LYS A 589 -9.72 -5.55 -48.76
C LYS A 589 -8.31 -6.14 -48.89
N GLN A 590 -7.27 -5.32 -48.81
CA GLN A 590 -5.88 -5.81 -48.82
C GLN A 590 -5.51 -6.47 -47.50
N TYR A 591 -6.24 -6.18 -46.43
CA TYR A 591 -5.95 -6.68 -45.09
C TYR A 591 -6.89 -7.84 -44.71
N PRO A 592 -6.38 -8.89 -44.04
CA PRO A 592 -7.19 -10.04 -43.63
C PRO A 592 -8.32 -9.70 -42.67
N THR A 593 -8.15 -8.63 -41.89
CA THR A 593 -9.12 -8.18 -40.88
C THR A 593 -9.20 -6.67 -40.93
N SER A 594 -10.33 -6.17 -41.42
CA SER A 594 -10.54 -4.75 -41.66
C SER A 594 -11.98 -4.32 -41.44
N LEU A 595 -12.22 -3.15 -40.85
CA LEU A 595 -13.58 -2.62 -40.58
C LEU A 595 -13.71 -1.15 -40.95
N LYS A 596 -14.94 -0.71 -41.23
CA LYS A 596 -15.32 0.70 -41.25
C LYS A 596 -15.98 1.02 -39.91
N CYS A 597 -15.48 2.04 -39.22
CA CYS A 597 -15.93 2.46 -37.91
C CYS A 597 -16.28 3.95 -37.94
N TYR A 598 -17.55 4.25 -38.17
CA TYR A 598 -18.05 5.64 -38.27
C TYR A 598 -19.00 6.02 -37.13
N GLU A 599 -19.46 5.06 -36.34
CA GLU A 599 -20.39 5.27 -35.24
C GLU A 599 -19.71 4.92 -33.92
N ALA A 600 -20.03 5.65 -32.85
CA ALA A 600 -19.38 5.47 -31.55
C ALA A 600 -19.55 4.06 -30.95
N HIS A 601 -20.67 3.39 -31.21
CA HIS A 601 -20.93 2.03 -30.71
C HIS A 601 -20.07 0.96 -31.41
N CYS A 602 -19.70 1.19 -32.68
CA CYS A 602 -18.83 0.29 -33.45
C CYS A 602 -17.45 0.12 -32.78
N VAL A 603 -16.95 1.15 -32.08
CA VAL A 603 -15.67 1.09 -31.35
C VAL A 603 -15.67 0.02 -30.26
N LYS A 604 -16.68 0.02 -29.38
CA LYS A 604 -16.75 -0.90 -28.23
C LYS A 604 -17.27 -2.28 -28.59
N ASP A 605 -18.33 -2.35 -29.39
CA ASP A 605 -19.04 -3.61 -29.60
C ASP A 605 -18.44 -4.44 -30.74
N GLU A 606 -17.92 -3.78 -31.79
CA GLU A 606 -17.39 -4.46 -32.96
C GLU A 606 -15.86 -4.47 -32.99
N VAL A 607 -15.22 -3.30 -33.00
CA VAL A 607 -13.76 -3.22 -33.17
C VAL A 607 -13.02 -3.87 -32.00
N ALA A 608 -13.41 -3.59 -30.75
CA ALA A 608 -12.78 -4.21 -29.60
C ALA A 608 -12.96 -5.74 -29.58
N GLY A 609 -14.16 -6.23 -29.94
CA GLY A 609 -14.45 -7.66 -30.08
C GLY A 609 -13.59 -8.32 -31.16
N VAL A 610 -13.42 -7.67 -32.31
CA VAL A 610 -12.55 -8.15 -33.39
C VAL A 610 -11.08 -8.13 -32.98
N LEU A 611 -10.61 -7.12 -32.27
CA LEU A 611 -9.23 -7.05 -31.76
C LEU A 611 -8.94 -8.23 -30.82
N VAL A 612 -9.83 -8.48 -29.85
CA VAL A 612 -9.71 -9.62 -28.92
C VAL A 612 -9.77 -10.95 -29.67
N ALA A 613 -10.73 -11.11 -30.59
CA ALA A 613 -10.86 -12.34 -31.37
C ALA A 613 -9.61 -12.59 -32.25
N THR A 614 -9.07 -11.56 -32.88
CA THR A 614 -7.90 -11.61 -33.75
C THR A 614 -6.63 -11.95 -32.96
N ALA A 615 -6.47 -11.35 -31.78
CA ALA A 615 -5.36 -11.64 -30.89
C ALA A 615 -5.39 -13.08 -30.36
N LEU A 616 -6.55 -13.55 -29.90
CA LEU A 616 -6.67 -14.86 -29.25
C LEU A 616 -6.80 -16.03 -30.23
N ARG A 617 -7.23 -15.75 -31.47
CA ARG A 617 -7.47 -16.75 -32.53
C ARG A 617 -6.90 -16.24 -33.87
N PRO A 618 -5.57 -16.07 -33.98
CA PRO A 618 -4.96 -15.52 -35.18
C PRO A 618 -5.23 -16.42 -36.39
N MET A 619 -5.59 -15.80 -37.51
CA MET A 619 -5.73 -16.49 -38.80
C MET A 619 -4.38 -17.10 -39.21
N ARG A 620 -4.36 -18.39 -39.58
CA ARG A 620 -3.15 -19.01 -40.14
C ARG A 620 -2.91 -18.46 -41.55
N ASP A 621 -1.66 -18.07 -41.79
CA ASP A 621 -1.07 -17.65 -43.06
C ASP A 621 -1.86 -18.07 -44.33
N PRO A 622 -2.45 -17.12 -45.08
CA PRO A 622 -3.22 -17.43 -46.30
C PRO A 622 -2.36 -18.08 -47.40
N SER A 623 -1.03 -18.01 -47.33
CA SER A 623 -0.15 -18.63 -48.33
C SER A 623 -0.18 -20.17 -48.33
N ARG A 624 -0.72 -20.82 -47.28
CA ARG A 624 -0.90 -22.28 -47.23
C ARG A 624 -2.26 -22.78 -47.72
N GLN A 625 -3.21 -21.90 -48.05
CA GLN A 625 -4.52 -22.27 -48.61
C GLN A 625 -4.59 -22.18 -50.14
N ALA A 626 -3.48 -21.97 -50.83
CA ALA A 626 -3.41 -22.01 -52.29
C ALA A 626 -3.44 -23.44 -52.86
N PHE A 627 -4.16 -24.40 -52.26
CA PHE A 627 -4.61 -25.63 -52.92
C PHE A 627 -5.85 -26.18 -52.22
N GLY A 628 -7.02 -25.88 -52.78
CA GLY A 628 -8.22 -26.71 -52.62
C GLY A 628 -9.43 -26.06 -51.96
N CYS A 629 -10.40 -25.70 -52.82
CA CYS A 629 -11.83 -25.46 -52.58
C CYS A 629 -12.31 -24.05 -52.18
N PRO A 630 -13.35 -23.51 -52.86
CA PRO A 630 -13.88 -22.19 -52.62
C PRO A 630 -14.85 -22.22 -51.42
N VAL A 631 -14.59 -21.43 -50.39
CA VAL A 631 -15.53 -21.26 -49.27
C VAL A 631 -16.30 -19.97 -49.49
N GLY A 632 -17.62 -20.14 -49.64
CA GLY A 632 -18.59 -19.05 -49.77
C GLY A 632 -18.77 -18.26 -48.48
N ARG A 633 -19.38 -17.07 -48.65
CA ARG A 633 -19.91 -16.20 -47.61
C ARG A 633 -20.52 -16.99 -46.45
N GLN A 634 -19.93 -16.86 -45.26
CA GLN A 634 -20.64 -17.06 -44.01
C GLN A 634 -20.83 -15.70 -43.35
N VAL A 635 -22.07 -15.26 -43.41
CA VAL A 635 -22.65 -14.16 -42.63
C VAL A 635 -22.57 -14.58 -41.16
N TRP A 636 -22.01 -13.72 -40.32
CA TRP A 636 -22.01 -13.89 -38.86
C TRP A 636 -23.42 -13.56 -38.36
N ALA A 637 -23.98 -14.47 -37.57
CA ALA A 637 -25.20 -14.31 -36.80
C ALA A 637 -24.92 -14.75 -35.36
#